data_AF-A0A9P8I3B0-F1
#
_entry.id   AF-A0A9P8I3B0-F1
#
_cell.length_a   1.000
_cell.length_b   1.000
_cell.length_c   1.000
_cell.angle_alpha   90.00
_cell.angle_beta   90.00
_cell.angle_gamma   90.00
#
_symmetry.space_group_name_H-M   'P 1'
#
loop_
_entity.id
_entity.type
_entity.pdbx_description
1 polymer ?
#
loop_
_entity_poly.entity_id
_entity_poly.type
_entity_poly.pdbx_seq_one_letter_code
_entity_poly.pdbx_strand_id
1 'polypeptide(L)'
;MPPKKPTKSSKPSTLDVVSSYDLRKVHIPYIGENGTSSYQPRSAPKKAAVLRESLLTLAKQKQQQRQQARHQTRSAGPAAPGSLTSNQPRQRMSPPKKPQRTQTTSQNVSQSTNQQRMGTHRQGPIQWLVMEEEEEEEEGEEGEEEEGEGEDEDENEDLQLAQDVLKASNKFKNYRMRQTLQKVTNDVRSAYPDDLTTSDVQDHLEDIVENTQLRVDYPIELYIKIYINKVLMKRKSLPDTTRDNFDLSDIENNLAQDLNGLGNSEPISILQRTAFVHAATRKTAQKVHDLNDFGLIEANRILEMVEAAREQHPRSKIALTVEIRASTTTLASKPHPPKRKALEIDEEASSPIPSSPPIVQEKKKKCRTSILEAQQAVRLDRIQLAGDFERQLVDRLVCKDKDCTNQDNFCWPDPMNPKSHFAVTAPQQKSWAQAISTGDATLSAPPIKIYNYWQTTQGAITRESRAPVRRTFQQETAAALGSMKERIEQAQLQNLLATEQDRAAQRMEREEDRRFRREEQEEECWVRREEQEEERRRRKEVDDRVRQQRSEEEIRKHTWTQLPPQYNVQHPLHNHASFPHPTMVPGLYNSGSKPQLSEIYPVARKSSPISGILDDWQILGRFFDFKVHRQLQEVVDKWERIRRIVNDQDWTIADLKEMEDGKSAMYQRALAVGISDGFARYFASELKAFKRIHQVEEKAAQLLAGHVGG
;
A
#
# COMPACT_ATOMS: atom_id res chain seq x y z
N MET A 1 37.79 70.40 -9.54
CA MET A 1 37.94 69.33 -8.54
C MET A 1 36.65 68.51 -8.52
N PRO A 2 36.66 67.24 -8.97
CA PRO A 2 35.45 66.43 -9.04
C PRO A 2 35.16 65.72 -7.70
N PRO A 3 33.88 65.41 -7.41
CA PRO A 3 33.47 64.88 -6.11
C PRO A 3 33.85 63.40 -5.94
N LYS A 4 34.23 63.07 -4.70
CA LYS A 4 34.62 61.73 -4.24
C LYS A 4 33.49 60.72 -4.43
N LYS A 5 33.81 59.59 -5.08
CA LYS A 5 32.95 58.41 -5.19
C LYS A 5 32.80 57.74 -3.81
N PRO A 6 31.60 57.28 -3.42
CA PRO A 6 31.41 56.51 -2.20
C PRO A 6 31.96 55.09 -2.35
N THR A 7 32.63 54.65 -1.29
CA THR A 7 33.20 53.33 -1.06
C THR A 7 32.14 52.23 -1.17
N LYS A 8 32.42 51.21 -2.00
CA LYS A 8 31.61 49.99 -2.10
C LYS A 8 31.59 49.28 -0.75
N SER A 9 30.40 49.08 -0.21
CA SER A 9 30.17 48.27 0.98
C SER A 9 30.62 46.83 0.76
N SER A 10 31.26 46.29 1.80
CA SER A 10 31.65 44.91 1.93
C SER A 10 30.43 43.99 1.83
N LYS A 11 30.54 42.95 1.00
CA LYS A 11 29.63 41.81 1.02
C LYS A 11 29.76 41.11 2.38
N PRO A 12 28.66 40.77 3.07
CA PRO A 12 28.75 39.90 4.24
C PRO A 12 29.17 38.49 3.80
N SER A 13 30.15 37.95 4.53
CA SER A 13 30.70 36.61 4.37
C SER A 13 29.62 35.55 4.51
N THR A 14 29.53 34.70 3.50
CA THR A 14 28.64 33.52 3.45
C THR A 14 29.27 32.36 4.23
N LEU A 15 29.56 32.59 5.50
CA LEU A 15 30.12 31.61 6.43
C LEU A 15 29.41 31.80 7.78
N ASP A 16 28.17 31.33 7.84
CA ASP A 16 27.46 30.96 9.09
C ASP A 16 26.07 30.38 8.75
N VAL A 17 26.03 29.26 8.02
CA VAL A 17 24.79 28.45 7.91
C VAL A 17 25.15 26.96 7.79
N VAL A 18 25.93 26.42 8.73
CA VAL A 18 25.93 24.96 9.00
C VAL A 18 26.24 24.71 10.47
N SER A 19 25.29 24.96 11.37
CA SER A 19 25.22 24.23 12.65
C SER A 19 23.87 24.45 13.32
N SER A 20 22.89 23.67 12.93
CA SER A 20 21.79 23.29 13.82
C SER A 20 21.21 21.97 13.35
N TYR A 21 21.86 20.88 13.75
CA TYR A 21 21.14 19.62 13.89
C TYR A 21 20.16 19.81 15.05
N ASP A 22 18.94 20.22 14.72
CA ASP A 22 17.84 20.37 15.66
C ASP A 22 17.40 18.99 16.14
N LEU A 23 17.96 18.55 17.28
CA LEU A 23 17.63 17.29 17.94
C LEU A 23 16.16 17.22 18.39
N ARG A 24 15.37 18.31 18.28
CA ARG A 24 13.91 18.28 18.46
C ARG A 24 13.17 17.59 17.30
N LYS A 25 13.87 17.23 16.22
CA LYS A 25 13.32 16.43 15.11
C LYS A 25 13.46 14.92 15.31
N VAL A 26 14.24 14.47 16.30
CA VAL A 26 14.27 13.06 16.71
C VAL A 26 13.19 12.85 17.77
N HIS A 27 12.24 11.99 17.44
CA HIS A 27 11.01 11.79 18.19
C HIS A 27 11.27 10.96 19.46
N ILE A 28 11.81 11.58 20.51
CA ILE A 28 11.88 10.94 21.82
C ILE A 28 10.52 11.16 22.49
N PRO A 29 9.74 10.11 22.79
CA PRO A 29 8.51 10.26 23.57
C PRO A 29 8.87 10.83 24.94
N TYR A 30 8.25 11.96 25.29
CA TYR A 30 8.31 12.47 26.65
C TYR A 30 7.47 11.53 27.52
N ILE A 31 8.15 10.78 28.40
CA ILE A 31 7.52 9.97 29.43
C ILE A 31 7.39 10.89 30.64
N GLY A 32 6.17 11.23 31.04
CA GLY A 32 5.96 12.00 32.27
C GLY A 32 6.40 11.19 33.50
N GLU A 33 6.64 11.88 34.62
CA GLU A 33 7.06 11.25 35.89
C GLU A 33 6.09 10.18 36.42
N ASN A 34 4.85 10.16 35.90
CA ASN A 34 3.81 9.17 36.20
C ASN A 34 3.83 7.95 35.25
N GLY A 35 4.87 7.77 34.43
CA GLY A 35 4.99 6.66 33.48
C GLY A 35 4.07 6.77 32.25
N THR A 36 3.26 7.83 32.14
CA THR A 36 2.40 8.02 30.96
C THR A 36 3.18 8.69 29.83
N SER A 37 3.31 7.97 28.72
CA SER A 37 3.85 8.52 27.47
C SER A 37 2.86 9.52 26.88
N SER A 38 3.24 10.80 26.79
CA SER A 38 2.42 11.87 26.18
C SER A 38 2.53 11.87 24.66
N TYR A 39 2.54 10.69 24.04
CA TYR A 39 2.57 10.60 22.59
C TYR A 39 1.24 11.10 22.00
N GLN A 40 1.21 12.37 21.61
CA GLN A 40 0.12 12.96 20.84
C GLN A 40 0.60 13.17 19.40
N PRO A 41 -0.05 12.55 18.40
CA PRO A 41 0.28 12.79 17.00
C PRO A 41 0.18 14.30 16.71
N ARG A 42 1.19 14.90 16.07
CA ARG A 42 1.21 16.35 15.77
C ARG A 42 -0.02 16.84 15.00
N SER A 43 -0.67 15.96 14.25
CA SER A 43 -1.89 16.26 13.52
C SER A 43 -3.15 16.20 14.38
N ALA A 44 -3.14 15.52 15.53
CA ALA A 44 -4.33 15.29 16.34
C ALA A 44 -5.02 16.60 16.79
N PRO A 45 -4.32 17.65 17.25
CA PRO A 45 -4.96 18.92 17.62
C PRO A 45 -5.64 19.62 16.44
N LYS A 46 -5.00 19.62 15.25
CA LYS A 46 -5.58 20.22 14.05
C LYS A 46 -6.83 19.46 13.58
N LYS A 47 -6.76 18.13 13.56
CA LYS A 47 -7.90 17.27 13.18
C LYS A 47 -9.05 17.41 14.18
N ALA A 48 -8.73 17.51 15.46
CA ALA A 48 -9.72 17.76 16.51
C ALA A 48 -10.42 19.11 16.31
N ALA A 49 -9.70 20.16 15.89
CA ALA A 49 -10.32 21.44 15.55
C ALA A 49 -11.26 21.35 14.33
N VAL A 50 -10.84 20.68 13.26
CA VAL A 50 -11.66 20.46 12.06
C VAL A 50 -12.93 19.64 12.38
N LEU A 51 -12.78 18.55 13.13
CA LEU A 51 -13.91 17.72 13.58
C LEU A 51 -14.89 18.55 14.42
N ARG A 52 -14.37 19.37 15.35
CA ARG A 52 -15.19 20.26 16.16
C ARG A 52 -15.99 21.23 15.30
N GLU A 53 -15.34 21.89 14.34
CA GLU A 53 -16.00 22.87 13.46
C GLU A 53 -17.06 22.21 12.56
N SER A 54 -16.76 21.05 12.01
CA SER A 54 -17.70 20.26 11.20
C SER A 54 -18.94 19.85 12.01
N LEU A 55 -18.75 19.28 13.20
CA LEU A 55 -19.87 18.90 14.08
C LEU A 55 -20.69 20.10 14.55
N LEU A 56 -20.05 21.24 14.85
CA LEU A 56 -20.76 22.48 15.18
C LEU A 56 -21.58 23.03 14.01
N THR A 57 -21.07 22.90 12.79
CA THR A 57 -21.78 23.32 11.58
C THR A 57 -22.99 22.43 11.32
N LEU A 58 -22.83 21.12 11.48
CA LEU A 58 -23.93 20.15 11.36
C LEU A 58 -25.02 20.40 12.41
N ALA A 59 -24.63 20.62 13.67
CA ALA A 59 -25.57 20.93 14.75
C ALA A 59 -26.39 22.18 14.42
N LYS A 60 -25.74 23.26 13.94
CA LYS A 60 -26.44 24.49 13.51
C LYS A 60 -27.40 24.23 12.35
N GLN A 61 -27.00 23.42 11.37
CA GLN A 61 -27.86 23.08 10.23
C GLN A 61 -29.12 22.34 10.67
N LYS A 62 -28.98 21.34 11.56
CA LYS A 62 -30.12 20.60 12.13
C LYS A 62 -31.02 21.49 12.98
N GLN A 63 -30.44 22.38 13.78
CA GLN A 63 -31.20 23.37 14.54
C GLN A 63 -32.04 24.28 13.64
N GLN A 64 -31.46 24.77 12.53
CA GLN A 64 -32.19 25.57 11.54
C GLN A 64 -33.33 24.79 10.88
N GLN A 65 -33.11 23.52 10.51
CA GLN A 65 -34.15 22.66 9.96
C GLN A 65 -35.32 22.46 10.94
N ARG A 66 -35.03 22.25 12.24
CA ARG A 66 -36.06 22.13 13.28
C ARG A 66 -36.86 23.43 13.47
N GLN A 67 -36.19 24.59 13.41
CA GLN A 67 -36.88 25.88 13.46
C GLN A 67 -37.81 26.07 12.26
N GLN A 68 -37.35 25.74 11.05
CA GLN A 68 -38.18 25.79 9.83
C GLN A 68 -39.38 24.85 9.92
N ALA A 69 -39.19 23.61 10.39
CA ALA A 69 -40.27 22.65 10.60
C ALA A 69 -41.31 23.17 11.62
N ARG A 70 -40.86 23.77 12.73
CA ARG A 70 -41.76 24.37 13.73
C ARG A 70 -42.58 25.52 13.15
N HIS A 71 -41.98 26.38 12.32
CA HIS A 71 -42.70 27.46 11.65
C HIS A 71 -43.75 26.95 10.65
N GLN A 72 -43.49 25.83 9.96
CA GLN A 72 -44.47 25.21 9.05
C GLN A 72 -45.64 24.55 9.80
N THR A 73 -45.39 23.93 10.96
CA THR A 73 -46.48 23.32 11.75
C THR A 73 -47.37 24.34 12.47
N ARG A 74 -46.87 25.54 12.75
CA ARG A 74 -47.63 26.57 13.48
C ARG A 74 -48.54 27.42 12.59
N SER A 75 -48.32 27.44 11.28
CA SER A 75 -49.21 28.08 10.31
C SER A 75 -50.40 27.20 9.87
N ALA A 76 -50.45 25.94 10.31
CA ALA A 76 -51.56 25.00 10.05
C ALA A 76 -52.42 24.76 11.32
N GLY A 77 -52.76 25.83 12.04
CA GLY A 77 -53.70 25.74 13.16
C GLY A 77 -55.11 25.35 12.69
N PRO A 78 -55.83 24.50 13.44
CA PRO A 78 -57.17 24.05 13.07
C PRO A 78 -58.15 25.23 13.14
N ALA A 79 -58.76 25.57 12.00
CA ALA A 79 -59.89 26.49 11.97
C ALA A 79 -61.04 25.90 12.81
N ALA A 80 -61.42 26.61 13.87
CA ALA A 80 -62.58 26.27 14.69
C ALA A 80 -63.87 26.30 13.85
N PRO A 81 -64.85 25.41 14.12
CA PRO A 81 -66.12 25.41 13.41
C PRO A 81 -67.03 26.50 14.01
N GLY A 82 -67.36 27.52 13.23
CA GLY A 82 -68.20 28.61 13.70
C GLY A 82 -68.82 29.46 12.59
N SER A 83 -70.08 29.12 12.26
CA SER A 83 -71.18 29.97 11.76
C SER A 83 -70.99 30.90 10.54
N LEU A 84 -71.65 30.50 9.46
CA LEU A 84 -72.51 31.27 8.55
C LEU A 84 -72.53 32.81 8.72
N THR A 85 -72.18 33.55 7.66
CA THR A 85 -73.11 34.44 6.93
C THR A 85 -72.48 35.04 5.65
N SER A 86 -73.23 34.90 4.56
CA SER A 86 -73.54 35.94 3.56
C SER A 86 -72.47 36.51 2.60
N ASN A 87 -72.67 36.17 1.32
CA ASN A 87 -72.62 36.99 0.09
C ASN A 87 -71.29 37.27 -0.67
N GLN A 88 -71.35 36.84 -1.96
CA GLN A 88 -70.76 37.40 -3.20
C GLN A 88 -69.32 36.96 -3.65
N PRO A 89 -68.98 37.09 -4.96
CA PRO A 89 -69.39 36.16 -6.00
C PRO A 89 -68.21 35.53 -6.77
N ARG A 90 -68.53 34.44 -7.48
CA ARG A 90 -67.68 33.69 -8.41
C ARG A 90 -66.80 34.57 -9.32
N GLN A 91 -65.50 34.32 -9.30
CA GLN A 91 -64.68 34.40 -10.51
C GLN A 91 -63.96 33.08 -10.78
N ARG A 92 -64.13 32.66 -12.03
CA ARG A 92 -63.73 31.40 -12.64
C ARG A 92 -62.32 31.60 -13.20
N MET A 93 -61.32 30.88 -12.69
CA MET A 93 -60.00 30.80 -13.31
C MET A 93 -59.59 29.33 -13.42
N SER A 94 -59.15 28.98 -14.62
CA SER A 94 -58.84 27.64 -15.13
C SER A 94 -57.55 27.05 -14.55
N PRO A 95 -57.37 25.71 -14.55
CA PRO A 95 -56.16 25.07 -14.04
C PRO A 95 -55.02 25.03 -15.07
N PRO A 96 -53.74 25.11 -14.65
CA PRO A 96 -52.60 24.99 -15.54
C PRO A 96 -52.20 23.53 -15.83
N LYS A 97 -51.54 23.40 -16.98
CA LYS A 97 -51.15 22.19 -17.71
C LYS A 97 -50.09 21.34 -16.98
N LYS A 98 -50.23 20.02 -17.10
CA LYS A 98 -49.23 18.99 -16.75
C LYS A 98 -48.04 19.04 -17.73
N PRO A 99 -46.79 18.80 -17.28
CA PRO A 99 -45.66 18.63 -18.19
C PRO A 99 -45.60 17.21 -18.77
N GLN A 100 -45.18 17.15 -20.05
CA GLN A 100 -45.01 15.98 -20.89
C GLN A 100 -43.88 15.06 -20.40
N ARG A 101 -44.17 13.77 -20.37
CA ARG A 101 -43.21 12.66 -20.22
C ARG A 101 -42.75 12.24 -21.61
N THR A 102 -41.48 12.45 -21.92
CA THR A 102 -40.82 11.95 -23.13
C THR A 102 -40.63 10.43 -23.05
N GLN A 103 -40.99 9.76 -24.14
CA GLN A 103 -40.71 8.35 -24.40
C GLN A 103 -39.32 8.22 -25.01
N THR A 104 -38.53 7.27 -24.50
CA THR A 104 -37.43 6.69 -25.29
C THR A 104 -37.57 5.17 -25.28
N THR A 105 -37.76 4.68 -26.48
CA THR A 105 -37.83 3.31 -26.98
C THR A 105 -36.69 2.42 -26.45
N SER A 106 -37.00 1.18 -26.05
CA SER A 106 -36.04 0.08 -26.19
C SER A 106 -36.77 -1.25 -26.39
N GLN A 107 -36.16 -2.09 -27.20
CA GLN A 107 -36.72 -3.18 -27.98
C GLN A 107 -36.89 -4.47 -27.16
N ASN A 108 -37.91 -5.24 -27.55
CA ASN A 108 -38.08 -6.65 -27.22
C ASN A 108 -36.94 -7.50 -27.84
N VAL A 109 -36.37 -8.41 -27.05
CA VAL A 109 -35.90 -9.72 -27.54
C VAL A 109 -36.36 -10.77 -26.54
N SER A 110 -37.12 -11.74 -27.03
CA SER A 110 -37.57 -12.94 -26.32
C SER A 110 -36.78 -14.15 -26.82
N GLN A 111 -36.40 -15.07 -25.92
CA GLN A 111 -36.15 -16.51 -26.11
C GLN A 111 -35.89 -17.06 -24.68
N SER A 112 -36.73 -17.85 -24.00
CA SER A 112 -37.41 -19.13 -24.28
C SER A 112 -36.47 -20.34 -24.39
N THR A 113 -36.32 -21.11 -23.29
CA THR A 113 -36.29 -22.60 -23.15
C THR A 113 -35.96 -22.93 -21.68
N ASN A 114 -36.79 -23.53 -20.83
CA ASN A 114 -37.46 -24.85 -20.79
C ASN A 114 -36.58 -26.01 -20.28
N GLN A 115 -37.13 -26.82 -19.35
CA GLN A 115 -36.70 -28.13 -18.82
C GLN A 115 -35.55 -28.12 -17.77
N GLN A 116 -35.46 -28.97 -16.74
CA GLN A 116 -36.20 -30.10 -16.14
C GLN A 116 -35.48 -30.39 -14.78
N ARG A 117 -36.17 -30.60 -13.65
CA ARG A 117 -36.56 -31.89 -13.03
C ARG A 117 -35.45 -32.67 -12.26
N MET A 118 -35.77 -32.95 -10.98
CA MET A 118 -35.36 -34.03 -10.06
C MET A 118 -33.94 -34.06 -9.48
N GLY A 119 -33.88 -34.32 -8.16
CA GLY A 119 -32.67 -34.89 -7.53
C GLY A 119 -32.56 -34.74 -6.01
N THR A 120 -33.55 -35.16 -5.23
CA THR A 120 -33.41 -35.36 -3.78
C THR A 120 -32.51 -36.57 -3.50
N HIS A 121 -31.42 -36.41 -2.75
CA HIS A 121 -30.75 -37.53 -2.09
C HIS A 121 -30.33 -37.18 -0.66
N ARG A 122 -30.93 -37.93 0.27
CA ARG A 122 -30.55 -38.08 1.68
C ARG A 122 -29.32 -38.98 1.81
N GLN A 123 -28.44 -38.65 2.75
CA GLN A 123 -27.62 -39.51 3.63
C GLN A 123 -26.96 -38.50 4.60
N GLY A 124 -27.00 -38.58 5.93
CA GLY A 124 -26.94 -39.71 6.87
C GLY A 124 -25.76 -39.38 7.84
N PRO A 125 -25.92 -39.44 9.17
CA PRO A 125 -24.96 -38.85 10.10
C PRO A 125 -23.83 -39.82 10.46
N ILE A 126 -22.60 -39.32 10.58
CA ILE A 126 -21.49 -40.05 11.20
C ILE A 126 -21.18 -39.38 12.54
N GLN A 127 -21.50 -40.09 13.62
CA GLN A 127 -20.97 -39.85 14.96
C GLN A 127 -19.47 -40.14 14.96
N TRP A 128 -18.66 -39.20 15.46
CA TRP A 128 -17.30 -39.48 15.89
C TRP A 128 -17.21 -39.42 17.41
N LEU A 129 -16.70 -40.51 17.96
CA LEU A 129 -16.31 -40.67 19.35
C LEU A 129 -15.09 -39.81 19.67
N VAL A 130 -15.09 -39.33 20.91
CA VAL A 130 -13.97 -38.80 21.68
C VAL A 130 -12.84 -39.83 21.73
N MET A 131 -11.62 -39.40 21.39
CA MET A 131 -10.38 -39.97 21.93
C MET A 131 -9.43 -38.82 22.27
N GLU A 132 -9.14 -38.71 23.56
CA GLU A 132 -7.97 -38.04 24.14
C GLU A 132 -6.78 -39.00 24.04
N GLU A 133 -5.59 -38.51 23.68
CA GLU A 133 -4.25 -39.11 23.86
C GLU A 133 -3.27 -37.98 23.45
N GLU A 134 -2.73 -37.18 24.36
CA GLU A 134 -1.54 -37.39 25.22
C GLU A 134 -0.26 -37.79 24.45
N GLU A 135 0.71 -36.87 24.53
CA GLU A 135 2.18 -36.97 24.51
C GLU A 135 2.89 -38.00 23.61
N GLU A 136 3.91 -37.53 22.87
CA GLU A 136 5.29 -37.95 23.13
C GLU A 136 6.29 -37.03 22.38
N GLU A 137 7.17 -36.43 23.17
CA GLU A 137 8.40 -35.76 22.73
C GLU A 137 9.42 -36.83 22.35
N GLU A 138 10.09 -36.69 21.19
CA GLU A 138 11.27 -37.49 20.88
C GLU A 138 12.41 -36.57 20.43
N GLU A 139 13.41 -36.47 21.31
CA GLU A 139 14.73 -35.91 21.06
C GLU A 139 15.48 -36.76 20.01
N GLY A 140 16.16 -36.10 19.07
CA GLY A 140 17.00 -36.76 18.07
C GLY A 140 18.30 -35.99 17.87
N GLU A 141 19.39 -36.60 18.34
CA GLU A 141 20.78 -36.16 18.33
C GLU A 141 21.39 -35.93 16.93
N GLU A 142 22.49 -35.18 17.00
CA GLU A 142 23.39 -34.61 16.00
C GLU A 142 23.91 -35.57 14.91
N GLY A 143 24.12 -35.00 13.71
CA GLY A 143 24.97 -35.54 12.66
C GLY A 143 25.51 -34.39 11.80
N GLU A 144 26.82 -34.12 11.93
CA GLU A 144 27.56 -33.05 11.25
C GLU A 144 27.78 -33.31 9.74
N GLU A 145 28.11 -32.20 9.06
CA GLU A 145 28.76 -32.05 7.74
C GLU A 145 27.89 -32.08 6.46
N GLU A 146 27.51 -30.90 5.95
CA GLU A 146 27.78 -30.56 4.54
C GLU A 146 27.75 -29.04 4.31
N GLU A 147 28.74 -28.57 3.54
CA GLU A 147 29.03 -27.18 3.24
C GLU A 147 28.02 -26.54 2.27
N GLY A 148 27.74 -25.25 2.49
CA GLY A 148 27.53 -24.28 1.41
C GLY A 148 26.08 -23.88 1.09
N GLU A 149 25.86 -22.55 1.16
CA GLU A 149 24.73 -21.80 0.58
C GLU A 149 23.44 -21.77 1.43
N GLY A 150 23.33 -20.78 2.33
CA GLY A 150 22.08 -20.47 3.02
C GLY A 150 22.16 -19.32 4.02
N GLU A 151 22.57 -18.13 3.60
CA GLU A 151 22.57 -16.91 4.46
C GLU A 151 21.63 -15.80 3.94
N ASP A 152 20.57 -16.15 3.19
CA ASP A 152 19.58 -15.15 2.70
C ASP A 152 18.22 -15.24 3.42
N GLU A 153 18.02 -16.18 4.35
CA GLU A 153 16.74 -16.33 5.07
C GLU A 153 16.61 -15.36 6.26
N ASP A 154 17.71 -15.05 6.95
CA ASP A 154 17.72 -14.19 8.14
C ASP A 154 17.43 -12.70 7.84
N GLU A 155 17.84 -12.19 6.66
CA GLU A 155 17.55 -10.80 6.28
C GLU A 155 16.05 -10.55 6.08
N ASN A 156 15.29 -11.60 5.75
CA ASN A 156 13.85 -11.50 5.50
C ASN A 156 13.03 -11.45 6.80
N GLU A 157 13.51 -12.10 7.87
CA GLU A 157 12.88 -12.01 9.20
C GLU A 157 13.04 -10.63 9.82
N ASP A 158 14.22 -10.02 9.70
CA ASP A 158 14.48 -8.66 10.17
C ASP A 158 13.66 -7.61 9.42
N LEU A 159 13.48 -7.79 8.09
CA LEU A 159 12.60 -6.95 7.28
C LEU A 159 11.14 -7.10 7.69
N GLN A 160 10.69 -8.31 8.01
CA GLN A 160 9.34 -8.59 8.46
C GLN A 160 9.07 -7.98 9.84
N LEU A 161 10.00 -8.16 10.78
CA LEU A 161 9.94 -7.57 12.12
C LEU A 161 9.91 -6.04 12.05
N ALA A 162 10.74 -5.43 11.20
CA ALA A 162 10.73 -3.98 10.98
C ALA A 162 9.38 -3.49 10.40
N GLN A 163 8.79 -4.24 9.46
CA GLN A 163 7.45 -3.93 8.95
C GLN A 163 6.39 -4.02 10.03
N ASP A 164 6.44 -5.02 10.89
CA ASP A 164 5.44 -5.25 11.94
C ASP A 164 5.55 -4.20 13.06
N VAL A 165 6.77 -3.77 13.42
CA VAL A 165 7.00 -2.61 14.31
C VAL A 165 6.44 -1.32 13.69
N LEU A 166 6.61 -1.13 12.37
CA LEU A 166 6.03 0.01 11.64
C LEU A 166 4.48 -0.02 11.65
N LYS A 167 3.89 -1.19 11.41
CA LYS A 167 2.43 -1.39 11.49
C LYS A 167 1.91 -1.13 12.90
N ALA A 168 2.55 -1.67 13.93
CA ALA A 168 2.20 -1.45 15.34
C ALA A 168 2.30 0.04 15.72
N SER A 169 3.37 0.73 15.29
CA SER A 169 3.52 2.18 15.50
C SER A 169 2.38 2.98 14.86
N ASN A 170 1.97 2.60 13.65
CA ASN A 170 0.85 3.25 12.96
C ASN A 170 -0.50 2.96 13.64
N LYS A 171 -0.75 1.72 14.07
CA LYS A 171 -1.93 1.36 14.87
C LYS A 171 -2.00 2.19 16.16
N PHE A 172 -0.90 2.32 16.90
CA PHE A 172 -0.85 3.12 18.13
C PHE A 172 -1.10 4.62 17.88
N LYS A 173 -0.52 5.18 16.82
CA LYS A 173 -0.79 6.57 16.41
C LYS A 173 -2.26 6.79 16.10
N ASN A 174 -2.87 5.86 15.38
CA ASN A 174 -4.29 5.90 15.03
C ASN A 174 -5.18 5.79 16.26
N TYR A 175 -4.86 4.89 17.18
CA TYR A 175 -5.57 4.75 18.45
C TYR A 175 -5.53 6.04 19.27
N ARG A 176 -4.34 6.63 19.47
CA ARG A 176 -4.19 7.91 20.20
C ARG A 176 -4.91 9.08 19.52
N MET A 177 -4.87 9.11 18.19
CA MET A 177 -5.62 10.09 17.41
C MET A 177 -7.13 9.91 17.62
N ARG A 178 -7.64 8.68 17.51
CA ARG A 178 -9.06 8.35 17.72
C ARG A 178 -9.52 8.75 19.11
N GLN A 179 -8.75 8.45 20.16
CA GLN A 179 -9.05 8.91 21.53
C GLN A 179 -9.16 10.44 21.63
N THR A 180 -8.26 11.18 20.97
CA THR A 180 -8.30 12.66 20.98
C THR A 180 -9.54 13.18 20.27
N LEU A 181 -9.89 12.59 19.12
CA LEU A 181 -11.09 12.94 18.37
C LEU A 181 -12.36 12.60 19.15
N GLN A 182 -12.42 11.40 19.76
CA GLN A 182 -13.53 10.96 20.61
C GLN A 182 -13.79 11.93 21.76
N LYS A 183 -12.74 12.46 22.39
CA LYS A 183 -12.87 13.45 23.47
C LYS A 183 -13.55 14.73 22.97
N VAL A 184 -13.09 15.26 21.84
CA VAL A 184 -13.70 16.47 21.25
C VAL A 184 -15.13 16.23 20.78
N THR A 185 -15.39 15.07 20.21
CA THR A 185 -16.74 14.62 19.88
C THR A 185 -17.66 14.61 21.09
N ASN A 186 -17.20 14.03 22.21
CA ASN A 186 -17.97 14.01 23.46
C ASN A 186 -18.22 15.42 23.98
N ASP A 187 -17.23 16.32 23.89
CA ASP A 187 -17.38 17.72 24.27
C ASP A 187 -18.45 18.42 23.41
N VAL A 188 -18.44 18.24 22.08
CA VAL A 188 -19.46 18.85 21.19
C VAL A 188 -20.84 18.24 21.42
N ARG A 189 -20.93 16.92 21.57
CA ARG A 189 -22.19 16.23 21.84
C ARG A 189 -22.80 16.67 23.18
N SER A 190 -21.97 16.89 24.20
CA SER A 190 -22.44 17.39 25.50
C SER A 190 -23.02 18.81 25.40
N ALA A 191 -22.55 19.62 24.45
CA ALA A 191 -23.06 20.96 24.20
C ALA A 191 -24.33 20.98 23.33
N TYR A 192 -24.54 19.97 22.47
CA TYR A 192 -25.68 19.86 21.54
C TYR A 192 -26.32 18.45 21.55
N PRO A 193 -26.86 18.00 22.70
CA PRO A 193 -27.32 16.62 22.87
C PRO A 193 -28.53 16.27 21.98
N ASP A 194 -29.38 17.25 21.67
CA ASP A 194 -30.62 17.03 20.92
C ASP A 194 -30.46 17.14 19.40
N ASP A 195 -29.32 17.63 18.92
CA ASP A 195 -29.09 17.95 17.51
C ASP A 195 -28.06 17.03 16.83
N LEU A 196 -27.25 16.29 17.59
CA LEU A 196 -26.24 15.37 17.07
C LEU A 196 -26.50 13.94 17.55
N THR A 197 -26.76 13.02 16.60
CA THR A 197 -26.90 11.59 16.91
C THR A 197 -25.53 10.91 17.00
N THR A 198 -25.48 9.72 17.58
CA THR A 198 -24.28 8.86 17.58
C THR A 198 -23.80 8.52 16.18
N SER A 199 -24.73 8.31 15.24
CA SER A 199 -24.41 8.01 13.83
C SER A 199 -23.73 9.19 13.15
N ASP A 200 -24.33 10.39 13.23
CA ASP A 200 -23.76 11.60 12.60
C ASP A 200 -22.32 11.87 13.06
N VAL A 201 -22.08 11.60 14.34
CA VAL A 201 -20.79 11.74 14.99
C VAL A 201 -19.80 10.69 14.49
N GLN A 202 -20.23 9.44 14.38
CA GLN A 202 -19.39 8.32 13.96
C GLN A 202 -19.00 8.49 12.48
N ASP A 203 -19.94 8.84 11.62
CA ASP A 203 -19.74 9.08 10.19
C ASP A 203 -18.69 10.19 9.97
N HIS A 204 -18.81 11.31 10.68
CA HIS A 204 -17.82 12.40 10.59
C HIS A 204 -16.45 12.06 11.20
N LEU A 205 -16.42 11.18 12.21
CA LEU A 205 -15.18 10.74 12.84
C LEU A 205 -14.44 9.75 11.91
N GLU A 206 -15.16 8.86 11.25
CA GLU A 206 -14.64 7.96 10.21
C GLU A 206 -14.19 8.74 8.98
N ASP A 207 -14.99 9.69 8.49
CA ASP A 207 -14.60 10.59 7.41
C ASP A 207 -13.30 11.32 7.72
N ILE A 208 -13.12 11.84 8.94
CA ILE A 208 -11.89 12.55 9.30
C ILE A 208 -10.73 11.59 9.48
N VAL A 209 -10.92 10.41 10.08
CA VAL A 209 -9.86 9.40 10.26
C VAL A 209 -9.39 8.84 8.91
N GLU A 210 -10.32 8.48 8.01
CA GLU A 210 -10.05 7.97 6.67
C GLU A 210 -9.49 9.06 5.74
N ASN A 211 -10.13 10.24 5.68
CA ASN A 211 -9.63 11.33 4.84
C ASN A 211 -8.25 11.82 5.29
N THR A 212 -7.91 11.75 6.58
CA THR A 212 -6.62 12.29 7.02
C THR A 212 -5.44 11.33 6.98
N GLN A 213 -5.64 10.05 6.63
CA GLN A 213 -4.55 9.18 6.22
C GLN A 213 -4.26 9.32 4.71
N LEU A 214 -5.28 9.62 3.91
CA LEU A 214 -5.16 9.76 2.45
C LEU A 214 -4.93 11.20 1.96
N ARG A 215 -5.28 12.23 2.74
CA ARG A 215 -5.27 13.66 2.32
C ARG A 215 -4.43 14.56 3.22
N VAL A 216 -3.24 14.14 3.63
CA VAL A 216 -2.27 15.16 4.10
C VAL A 216 -1.82 15.91 2.86
N ASP A 217 -2.46 17.02 2.54
CA ASP A 217 -2.18 17.80 1.34
C ASP A 217 -0.66 18.03 1.20
N TYR A 218 -0.11 17.60 0.07
CA TYR A 218 1.33 17.54 -0.16
C TYR A 218 1.69 18.33 -1.41
N PRO A 219 2.84 19.02 -1.41
CA PRO A 219 3.26 19.79 -2.57
C PRO A 219 3.65 18.86 -3.71
N ILE A 220 3.15 19.19 -4.90
CA ILE A 220 3.48 18.58 -6.18
C ILE A 220 4.32 19.59 -6.96
N GLU A 221 5.59 19.26 -7.17
CA GLU A 221 6.50 20.09 -7.96
C GLU A 221 6.21 19.88 -9.46
N LEU A 222 5.94 20.95 -10.19
CA LEU A 222 5.51 20.91 -11.58
C LEU A 222 6.63 21.35 -12.55
N TYR A 223 6.90 20.53 -13.56
CA TYR A 223 7.89 20.83 -14.61
C TYR A 223 7.32 20.63 -16.00
N ILE A 224 7.65 21.54 -16.92
CA ILE A 224 7.37 21.40 -18.36
C ILE A 224 8.69 21.26 -19.12
N LYS A 225 8.74 20.31 -20.07
CA LYS A 225 9.81 20.16 -21.06
C LYS A 225 9.22 20.18 -22.46
N ILE A 226 9.72 21.07 -23.32
CA ILE A 226 9.25 21.22 -24.70
C ILE A 226 10.39 20.85 -25.65
N TYR A 227 10.16 19.82 -26.45
CA TYR A 227 11.05 19.38 -27.51
C TYR A 227 10.43 19.75 -28.86
N ILE A 228 11.16 20.49 -29.69
CA ILE A 228 10.77 20.78 -31.07
C ILE A 228 11.79 20.15 -32.00
N ASN A 229 11.35 19.34 -32.97
CA ASN A 229 12.24 18.64 -33.89
C ASN A 229 13.34 17.83 -33.17
N LYS A 230 12.96 17.17 -32.06
CA LYS A 230 13.83 16.38 -31.15
C LYS A 230 14.88 17.19 -30.37
N VAL A 231 14.86 18.52 -30.44
CA VAL A 231 15.75 19.40 -29.67
C VAL A 231 14.98 19.95 -28.47
N LEU A 232 15.55 19.87 -27.27
CA LEU A 232 14.98 20.49 -26.07
C LEU A 232 15.07 22.01 -26.22
N MET A 233 13.93 22.65 -26.47
CA MET A 233 13.85 24.10 -26.67
C MET A 233 13.64 24.84 -25.36
N LYS A 234 12.85 24.27 -24.44
CA LYS A 234 12.50 24.92 -23.18
C LYS A 234 12.33 23.91 -22.05
N ARG A 235 12.83 24.27 -20.87
CA ARG A 235 12.56 23.61 -19.59
C ARG A 235 12.11 24.68 -18.60
N LYS A 236 10.94 24.52 -18.01
CA LYS A 236 10.34 25.49 -17.09
C LYS A 236 9.85 24.77 -15.83
N SER A 237 10.12 25.37 -14.67
CA SER A 237 9.46 24.99 -13.41
C SER A 237 8.23 25.87 -13.27
N LEU A 238 7.08 25.26 -12.99
CA LEU A 238 5.86 25.99 -12.61
C LEU A 238 5.80 26.12 -11.09
N PRO A 239 4.91 27.00 -10.55
CA PRO A 239 4.64 27.04 -9.13
C PRO A 239 4.20 25.65 -8.62
N ASP A 240 4.66 25.30 -7.43
CA ASP A 240 4.21 24.08 -6.76
C ASP A 240 2.69 24.14 -6.57
N THR A 241 2.01 23.06 -6.90
CA THR A 241 0.58 22.91 -6.61
C THR A 241 0.38 21.89 -5.49
N THR A 242 -0.85 21.73 -5.04
CA THR A 242 -1.24 20.71 -4.06
C THR A 242 -2.22 19.75 -4.71
N ARG A 243 -2.56 18.65 -4.02
CA ARG A 243 -3.49 17.65 -4.56
C ARG A 243 -4.83 18.29 -4.88
N ASP A 244 -5.33 19.11 -3.95
CA ASP A 244 -6.67 19.71 -4.04
C ASP A 244 -6.74 20.85 -5.07
N ASN A 245 -5.60 21.46 -5.40
CA ASN A 245 -5.50 22.55 -6.38
C ASN A 245 -4.86 22.10 -7.72
N PHE A 246 -4.73 20.78 -7.93
CA PHE A 246 -4.11 20.26 -9.14
C PHE A 246 -5.08 20.36 -10.32
N ASP A 247 -4.75 21.20 -11.30
CA ASP A 247 -5.48 21.32 -12.56
C ASP A 247 -4.50 21.30 -13.74
N LEU A 248 -4.78 20.44 -14.73
CA LEU A 248 -4.00 20.36 -15.97
C LEU A 248 -4.21 21.59 -16.87
N SER A 249 -5.32 22.31 -16.71
CA SER A 249 -5.62 23.52 -17.46
C SER A 249 -4.56 24.60 -17.27
N ASP A 250 -3.99 24.72 -16.07
CA ASP A 250 -2.91 25.67 -15.78
C ASP A 250 -1.63 25.33 -16.54
N ILE A 251 -1.35 24.02 -16.69
CA ILE A 251 -0.21 23.51 -17.46
C ILE A 251 -0.47 23.77 -18.95
N GLU A 252 -1.68 23.52 -19.43
CA GLU A 252 -2.07 23.77 -20.83
C GLU A 252 -1.94 25.25 -21.20
N ASN A 253 -2.43 26.16 -20.37
CA ASN A 253 -2.33 27.60 -20.58
C ASN A 253 -0.86 28.06 -20.65
N ASN A 254 -0.02 27.58 -19.72
CA ASN A 254 1.41 27.86 -19.74
C ASN A 254 2.10 27.28 -20.99
N LEU A 255 1.70 26.08 -21.41
CA LEU A 255 2.23 25.43 -22.59
C LEU A 255 1.86 26.19 -23.87
N ALA A 256 0.60 26.61 -24.02
CA ALA A 256 0.13 27.38 -25.16
C ALA A 256 0.91 28.70 -25.28
N GLN A 257 1.10 29.41 -24.18
CA GLN A 257 1.92 30.62 -24.14
C GLN A 257 3.37 30.36 -24.57
N ASP A 258 3.96 29.27 -24.07
CA ASP A 258 5.34 28.89 -24.36
C ASP A 258 5.53 28.45 -25.82
N LEU A 259 4.59 27.69 -26.39
CA LEU A 259 4.62 27.27 -27.79
C LEU A 259 4.45 28.48 -28.74
N ASN A 260 3.54 29.39 -28.45
CA ASN A 260 3.36 30.62 -29.23
C ASN A 260 4.64 31.47 -29.26
N GLY A 261 5.36 31.54 -28.14
CA GLY A 261 6.64 32.25 -28.07
C GLY A 261 7.80 31.55 -28.80
N LEU A 262 7.74 30.22 -28.93
CA LEU A 262 8.77 29.43 -29.61
C LEU A 262 8.54 29.30 -31.13
N GLY A 263 7.30 29.48 -31.59
CA GLY A 263 6.90 29.20 -32.97
C GLY A 263 7.42 30.16 -34.03
N ASN A 264 7.97 31.33 -33.68
CA ASN A 264 8.41 32.35 -34.65
C ASN A 264 7.38 32.58 -35.79
N SER A 265 6.09 32.59 -35.46
CA SER A 265 4.95 32.71 -36.40
C SER A 265 4.64 31.48 -37.25
N GLU A 266 5.36 30.37 -37.10
CA GLU A 266 5.05 29.10 -37.77
C GLU A 266 4.14 28.20 -36.91
N PRO A 267 3.26 27.42 -37.55
CA PRO A 267 2.41 26.48 -36.84
C PRO A 267 3.24 25.33 -36.27
N ILE A 268 3.26 25.21 -34.94
CA ILE A 268 3.84 24.06 -34.25
C ILE A 268 2.79 22.95 -34.16
N SER A 269 3.13 21.76 -34.66
CA SER A 269 2.29 20.55 -34.50
C SER A 269 2.77 19.73 -33.31
N ILE A 270 1.90 19.48 -32.33
CA ILE A 270 2.20 18.62 -31.17
C ILE A 270 2.06 17.16 -31.62
N LEU A 271 3.14 16.38 -31.45
CA LEU A 271 3.20 14.97 -31.82
C LEU A 271 2.91 14.05 -30.64
N GLN A 272 3.41 14.39 -29.46
CA GLN A 272 3.27 13.56 -28.26
C GLN A 272 3.25 14.43 -27.01
N ARG A 273 2.42 14.02 -26.03
CA ARG A 273 2.37 14.59 -24.69
C ARG A 273 2.53 13.44 -23.71
N THR A 274 3.47 13.55 -22.77
CA THR A 274 3.74 12.47 -21.81
C THR A 274 3.92 13.07 -20.42
N ALA A 275 3.16 12.58 -19.45
CA ALA A 275 3.30 12.88 -18.03
C ALA A 275 4.24 11.87 -17.37
N PHE A 276 5.10 12.39 -16.50
CA PHE A 276 6.05 11.63 -15.72
C PHE A 276 5.91 11.96 -14.25
N VAL A 277 5.46 10.99 -13.46
CA VAL A 277 5.30 11.13 -12.02
C VAL A 277 6.42 10.37 -11.32
N HIS A 278 7.14 11.05 -10.43
CA HIS A 278 8.20 10.43 -9.66
C HIS A 278 8.36 11.10 -8.29
N ALA A 279 8.79 10.34 -7.30
CA ALA A 279 9.23 10.90 -6.04
C ALA A 279 10.67 11.45 -6.18
N ALA A 280 10.97 12.57 -5.53
CA ALA A 280 12.29 13.21 -5.51
C ALA A 280 13.33 12.43 -4.67
N THR A 281 13.46 11.13 -4.92
CA THR A 281 14.41 10.22 -4.26
C THR A 281 15.30 9.56 -5.31
N ARG A 282 16.54 9.23 -4.94
CA ARG A 282 17.59 8.83 -5.90
C ARG A 282 17.35 7.49 -6.62
N LYS A 283 16.28 6.74 -6.31
CA LYS A 283 16.10 5.33 -6.74
C LYS A 283 14.67 4.97 -7.16
N THR A 284 13.78 5.91 -7.43
CA THR A 284 12.36 5.60 -7.64
C THR A 284 11.99 5.35 -9.09
N ALA A 285 11.16 4.32 -9.28
CA ALA A 285 10.57 4.03 -10.57
C ALA A 285 9.71 5.21 -11.01
N GLN A 286 9.97 5.70 -12.21
CA GLN A 286 9.22 6.76 -12.84
C GLN A 286 7.95 6.17 -13.43
N LYS A 287 6.78 6.66 -12.99
CA LYS A 287 5.51 6.29 -13.59
C LYS A 287 5.29 7.18 -14.82
N VAL A 288 4.93 6.58 -15.94
CA VAL A 288 4.79 7.25 -17.23
C VAL A 288 3.36 7.10 -17.71
N HIS A 289 2.79 8.18 -18.23
CA HIS A 289 1.44 8.18 -18.81
C HIS A 289 1.40 9.10 -20.03
N ASP A 290 0.93 8.60 -21.17
CA ASP A 290 0.76 9.41 -22.37
C ASP A 290 -0.58 10.15 -22.31
N LEU A 291 -0.53 11.48 -22.51
CA LEU A 291 -1.70 12.35 -22.39
C LEU A 291 -2.35 12.55 -23.76
N ASN A 292 -3.64 12.20 -23.87
CA ASN A 292 -4.41 12.50 -25.07
C ASN A 292 -4.74 14.00 -25.15
N ASP A 293 -5.15 14.56 -24.02
CA ASP A 293 -5.49 15.97 -23.84
C ASP A 293 -5.10 16.45 -22.42
N PHE A 294 -5.49 17.67 -22.06
CA PHE A 294 -5.36 18.23 -20.72
C PHE A 294 -6.70 18.24 -19.97
N GLY A 295 -7.62 17.33 -20.33
CA GLY A 295 -8.95 17.25 -19.75
C GLY A 295 -8.95 16.66 -18.33
N LEU A 296 -10.12 16.76 -17.68
CA LEU A 296 -10.33 16.29 -16.30
C LEU A 296 -10.02 14.80 -16.12
N ILE A 297 -10.30 13.97 -17.14
CA ILE A 297 -10.06 12.52 -17.09
C ILE A 297 -8.56 12.24 -16.97
N GLU A 298 -7.73 12.92 -17.77
CA GLU A 298 -6.28 12.76 -17.71
C GLU A 298 -5.71 13.36 -16.42
N ALA A 299 -6.29 14.46 -15.92
CA ALA A 299 -5.92 15.04 -14.62
C ALA A 299 -6.12 14.04 -13.47
N ASN A 300 -7.26 13.35 -13.43
CA ASN A 300 -7.57 12.33 -12.42
C ASN A 300 -6.60 11.14 -12.50
N ARG A 301 -6.27 10.66 -13.70
CA ARG A 301 -5.28 9.58 -13.88
C ARG A 301 -3.90 9.97 -13.37
N ILE A 302 -3.47 11.20 -13.63
CA ILE A 302 -2.20 11.70 -13.08
C ILE A 302 -2.27 11.79 -11.57
N LEU A 303 -3.38 12.26 -10.99
CA LEU A 303 -3.56 12.31 -9.54
C LEU A 303 -3.47 10.92 -8.91
N GLU A 304 -4.10 9.90 -9.49
CA GLU A 304 -3.96 8.51 -9.04
C GLU A 304 -2.49 8.04 -9.05
N MET A 305 -1.74 8.39 -10.11
CA MET A 305 -0.30 8.07 -10.17
C MET A 305 0.51 8.81 -9.10
N VAL A 306 0.16 10.07 -8.84
CA VAL A 306 0.78 10.94 -7.82
C VAL A 306 0.49 10.40 -6.42
N GLU A 307 -0.73 9.98 -6.15
CA GLU A 307 -1.14 9.33 -4.91
C GLU A 307 -0.39 8.01 -4.70
N ALA A 308 -0.38 7.14 -5.71
CA ALA A 308 0.33 5.89 -5.61
C ALA A 308 1.87 6.09 -5.50
N ALA A 309 2.43 7.18 -6.03
CA ALA A 309 3.84 7.54 -5.81
C ALA A 309 4.08 8.11 -4.40
N ARG A 310 3.10 8.83 -3.86
CA ARG A 310 3.11 9.36 -2.49
C ARG A 310 3.01 8.26 -1.45
N GLU A 311 2.16 7.27 -1.66
CA GLU A 311 2.03 6.10 -0.80
C GLU A 311 3.33 5.30 -0.73
N GLN A 312 3.98 5.10 -1.88
CA GLN A 312 5.29 4.44 -1.95
C GLN A 312 6.39 5.28 -1.27
N HIS A 313 6.28 6.62 -1.28
CA HIS A 313 7.28 7.53 -0.73
C HIS A 313 6.69 8.66 0.15
N PRO A 314 6.19 8.33 1.37
CA PRO A 314 5.41 9.26 2.21
C PRO A 314 6.19 10.45 2.77
N ARG A 315 7.52 10.47 2.62
CA ARG A 315 8.39 11.56 3.12
C ARG A 315 9.02 12.38 2.00
N SER A 316 8.81 11.96 0.76
CA SER A 316 9.44 12.56 -0.41
C SER A 316 8.49 13.54 -1.08
N LYS A 317 9.05 14.59 -1.66
CA LYS A 317 8.30 15.45 -2.57
C LYS A 317 7.95 14.65 -3.83
N ILE A 318 6.76 14.89 -4.36
CA ILE A 318 6.34 14.31 -5.64
C ILE A 318 6.56 15.36 -6.72
N ALA A 319 7.18 14.95 -7.82
CA ALA A 319 7.43 15.77 -8.97
C ALA A 319 6.67 15.21 -10.18
N LEU A 320 5.89 16.08 -10.82
CA LEU A 320 5.25 15.83 -12.10
C LEU A 320 6.01 16.59 -13.20
N THR A 321 6.49 15.87 -14.20
CA THR A 321 7.07 16.45 -15.40
C THR A 321 6.20 16.15 -16.61
N VAL A 322 5.71 17.18 -17.29
CA VAL A 322 5.01 17.06 -18.57
C VAL A 322 6.00 17.33 -19.70
N GLU A 323 6.21 16.33 -20.54
CA GLU A 323 7.03 16.40 -21.74
C GLU A 323 6.14 16.55 -22.98
N ILE A 324 6.44 17.56 -23.80
CA ILE A 324 5.75 17.84 -25.04
C ILE A 324 6.74 17.71 -26.17
N ARG A 325 6.46 16.81 -27.11
CA ARG A 325 7.22 16.65 -28.35
C ARG A 325 6.41 17.22 -29.49
N ALA A 326 7.01 18.15 -30.20
CA ALA A 326 6.39 18.84 -31.31
C ALA A 326 7.32 18.91 -32.51
N SER A 327 6.76 19.21 -33.67
CA SER A 327 7.49 19.46 -34.90
C SER A 327 7.08 20.79 -35.52
N THR A 328 8.05 21.44 -36.16
CA THR A 328 7.81 22.59 -37.04
C THR A 328 8.48 22.34 -38.40
N THR A 329 7.88 22.89 -39.45
CA THR A 329 8.24 22.67 -40.85
C THR A 329 9.62 23.23 -41.19
N THR A 330 10.10 24.25 -40.48
CA THR A 330 11.47 24.72 -40.66
C THR A 330 12.46 23.89 -39.87
N LEU A 331 13.36 23.22 -40.59
CA LEU A 331 14.64 22.79 -40.04
C LEU A 331 15.40 24.06 -39.62
N ALA A 332 15.23 24.46 -38.36
CA ALA A 332 16.08 25.46 -37.74
C ALA A 332 17.53 25.03 -38.00
N SER A 333 18.24 25.83 -38.80
CA SER A 333 19.66 25.62 -39.10
C SER A 333 20.38 25.39 -37.77
N LYS A 334 21.05 24.25 -37.64
CA LYS A 334 21.79 23.88 -36.42
C LYS A 334 22.53 25.10 -35.87
N PRO A 335 22.26 25.54 -34.63
CA PRO A 335 23.10 26.56 -34.00
C PRO A 335 24.49 25.94 -33.84
N HIS A 336 25.44 26.43 -34.64
CA HIS A 336 26.83 26.02 -34.55
C HIS A 336 27.32 26.33 -33.13
N PRO A 337 27.86 25.35 -32.37
CA PRO A 337 28.50 25.65 -31.11
C PRO A 337 29.71 26.57 -31.37
N PRO A 338 29.99 27.55 -30.49
CA PRO A 338 31.11 28.46 -30.68
C PRO A 338 32.42 27.66 -30.64
N LYS A 339 33.06 27.54 -31.81
CA LYS A 339 34.40 26.95 -31.95
C LYS A 339 35.36 27.78 -31.11
N ARG A 340 35.85 27.20 -30.00
CA ARG A 340 37.07 27.67 -29.35
C ARG A 340 38.20 27.58 -30.38
N LYS A 341 38.88 28.70 -30.63
CA LYS A 341 40.10 28.76 -31.44
C LYS A 341 41.16 27.89 -30.75
N ALA A 342 41.51 26.78 -31.39
CA ALA A 342 42.73 26.05 -31.07
C ALA A 342 43.86 26.66 -31.90
N LEU A 343 44.99 26.90 -31.24
CA LEU A 343 46.23 27.40 -31.81
C LEU A 343 46.66 26.58 -33.03
N GLU A 344 47.05 27.29 -34.08
CA GLU A 344 47.81 26.79 -35.22
C GLU A 344 49.19 26.30 -34.73
N ILE A 345 49.56 25.09 -35.14
CA ILE A 345 50.96 24.67 -35.32
C ILE A 345 51.00 24.01 -36.69
N ASP A 346 51.74 24.64 -37.60
CA ASP A 346 52.19 24.11 -38.88
C ASP A 346 53.09 22.88 -38.66
N GLU A 347 52.96 21.87 -39.50
CA GLU A 347 54.09 21.47 -40.36
C GLU A 347 53.68 20.43 -41.43
N GLU A 348 54.22 20.68 -42.62
CA GLU A 348 54.15 19.89 -43.84
C GLU A 348 54.76 18.49 -43.68
N ALA A 349 54.10 17.47 -44.24
CA ALA A 349 54.78 16.41 -44.97
C ALA A 349 53.81 15.61 -45.85
N SER A 350 54.22 15.44 -47.11
CA SER A 350 53.59 14.76 -48.23
C SER A 350 53.36 13.25 -48.04
N SER A 351 52.19 12.76 -48.48
CA SER A 351 51.79 11.52 -49.23
C SER A 351 52.56 10.18 -49.05
N PRO A 352 52.04 8.98 -49.45
CA PRO A 352 50.78 8.66 -50.14
C PRO A 352 49.96 7.49 -49.52
N ILE A 353 48.78 7.28 -50.10
CA ILE A 353 47.80 6.20 -49.86
C ILE A 353 48.44 4.80 -49.83
N PRO A 354 47.95 3.90 -48.94
CA PRO A 354 47.62 2.56 -49.40
C PRO A 354 46.17 2.17 -49.08
N SER A 355 45.59 1.49 -50.05
CA SER A 355 44.25 0.91 -50.07
C SER A 355 44.04 -0.11 -48.96
N SER A 356 43.03 0.13 -48.11
CA SER A 356 42.08 -0.86 -47.55
C SER A 356 41.10 -0.11 -46.64
N PRO A 357 39.78 -0.34 -46.71
CA PRO A 357 38.86 0.25 -45.75
C PRO A 357 39.13 -0.34 -44.36
N PRO A 358 39.38 0.49 -43.32
CA PRO A 358 39.47 -0.05 -41.98
C PRO A 358 38.09 -0.58 -41.59
N ILE A 359 38.05 -1.82 -41.13
CA ILE A 359 36.89 -2.40 -40.45
C ILE A 359 36.45 -1.39 -39.39
N VAL A 360 35.30 -0.78 -39.63
CA VAL A 360 34.65 0.12 -38.67
C VAL A 360 34.30 -0.76 -37.48
N GLN A 361 35.18 -0.80 -36.48
CA GLN A 361 34.81 -1.30 -35.17
C GLN A 361 33.68 -0.40 -34.69
N GLU A 362 32.47 -0.95 -34.72
CA GLU A 362 31.28 -0.33 -34.17
C GLU A 362 31.64 0.15 -32.76
N LYS A 363 31.69 1.47 -32.58
CA LYS A 363 31.78 2.08 -31.25
C LYS A 363 30.49 1.71 -30.53
N LYS A 364 30.51 0.55 -29.85
CA LYS A 364 29.46 0.12 -28.92
C LYS A 364 29.18 1.31 -28.01
N LYS A 365 27.99 1.88 -28.17
CA LYS A 365 27.51 2.98 -27.34
C LYS A 365 27.62 2.51 -25.89
N LYS A 366 28.50 3.11 -25.10
CA LYS A 366 28.66 2.79 -23.67
C LYS A 366 27.30 2.92 -23.01
N CYS A 367 26.67 1.80 -22.68
CA CYS A 367 25.40 1.79 -21.94
C CYS A 367 25.64 2.47 -20.59
N ARG A 368 24.63 3.19 -20.11
CA ARG A 368 24.65 3.89 -18.82
C ARG A 368 25.05 2.96 -17.65
N THR A 369 24.73 1.68 -17.74
CA THR A 369 25.14 0.62 -16.80
C THR A 369 26.65 0.45 -16.76
N SER A 370 27.33 0.37 -17.90
CA SER A 370 28.80 0.26 -17.98
C SER A 370 29.51 1.49 -17.41
N ILE A 371 28.90 2.68 -17.51
CA ILE A 371 29.45 3.91 -16.90
C ILE A 371 29.31 3.86 -15.37
N LEU A 372 28.20 3.33 -14.86
CA LEU A 372 27.97 3.18 -13.42
C LEU A 372 28.87 2.10 -12.80
N GLU A 373 29.05 0.97 -13.47
CA GLU A 373 29.99 -0.08 -13.05
C GLU A 373 31.43 0.44 -13.00
N ALA A 374 31.85 1.19 -14.03
CA ALA A 374 33.15 1.84 -14.02
C ALA A 374 33.30 2.85 -12.87
N GLN A 375 32.25 3.61 -12.56
CA GLN A 375 32.25 4.53 -11.41
C GLN A 375 32.29 3.80 -10.07
N GLN A 376 31.61 2.66 -9.96
CA GLN A 376 31.62 1.82 -8.76
C GLN A 376 32.99 1.16 -8.55
N ALA A 377 33.62 0.65 -9.62
CA ALA A 377 34.97 0.11 -9.57
C ALA A 377 35.98 1.18 -9.10
N VAL A 378 35.92 2.39 -9.66
CA VAL A 378 36.77 3.52 -9.21
C VAL A 378 36.51 3.88 -7.75
N ARG A 379 35.28 3.73 -7.26
CA ARG A 379 34.94 4.01 -5.86
C ARG A 379 35.50 2.94 -4.92
N LEU A 380 35.41 1.66 -5.29
CA LEU A 380 35.96 0.55 -4.51
C LEU A 380 37.49 0.64 -4.45
N ASP A 381 38.13 0.91 -5.59
CA ASP A 381 39.58 1.12 -5.68
C ASP A 381 40.05 2.26 -4.76
N ARG A 382 39.29 3.36 -4.70
CA ARG A 382 39.57 4.48 -3.79
C ARG A 382 39.41 4.11 -2.31
N ILE A 383 38.43 3.27 -1.97
CA ILE A 383 38.23 2.79 -0.59
C ILE A 383 39.39 1.88 -0.19
N GLN A 384 39.80 0.97 -1.08
CA GLN A 384 40.92 0.06 -0.85
C GLN A 384 42.23 0.85 -0.66
N LEU A 385 42.50 1.81 -1.54
CA LEU A 385 43.66 2.69 -1.44
C LEU A 385 43.66 3.51 -0.14
N ALA A 386 42.50 4.02 0.29
CA ALA A 386 42.38 4.71 1.57
C ALA A 386 42.65 3.77 2.76
N GLY A 387 42.18 2.53 2.70
CA GLY A 387 42.49 1.50 3.71
C GLY A 387 43.98 1.16 3.79
N ASP A 388 44.68 1.13 2.65
CA ASP A 388 46.12 0.94 2.60
C ASP A 388 46.88 2.09 3.27
N PHE A 389 46.44 3.34 3.03
CA PHE A 389 47.01 4.51 3.70
C PHE A 389 46.68 4.54 5.20
N GLU A 390 45.52 4.04 5.63
CA GLU A 390 45.18 3.92 7.05
C GLU A 390 46.16 2.99 7.76
N ARG A 391 46.46 1.82 7.17
CA ARG A 391 47.48 0.88 7.70
C ARG A 391 48.87 1.52 7.79
N GLN A 392 49.30 2.21 6.73
CA GLN A 392 50.60 2.89 6.72
C GLN A 392 50.68 4.03 7.75
N LEU A 393 49.58 4.76 7.98
CA LEU A 393 49.51 5.80 9.00
C LEU A 393 49.57 5.20 10.41
N VAL A 394 48.88 4.08 10.67
CA VAL A 394 48.96 3.37 11.96
C VAL A 394 50.40 3.03 12.29
N ASP A 395 51.15 2.43 11.37
CA ASP A 395 52.55 2.04 11.61
C ASP A 395 53.48 3.24 11.83
N ARG A 396 53.20 4.36 11.13
CA ARG A 396 54.05 5.55 11.16
C ARG A 396 53.80 6.48 12.35
N LEU A 397 52.55 6.56 12.80
CA LEU A 397 52.12 7.49 13.85
C LEU A 397 52.36 6.95 15.26
N VAL A 398 52.81 5.70 15.42
CA VAL A 398 53.25 5.20 16.74
C VAL A 398 54.42 6.05 17.23
N CYS A 399 54.23 6.70 18.37
CA CYS A 399 55.25 7.54 18.98
C CYS A 399 56.46 6.71 19.44
N LYS A 400 57.64 7.02 18.91
CA LYS A 400 58.92 6.41 19.31
C LYS A 400 59.77 7.31 20.19
N ASP A 401 59.33 8.53 20.44
CA ASP A 401 60.05 9.47 21.30
C ASP A 401 59.86 9.07 22.78
N LYS A 402 60.97 8.86 23.47
CA LYS A 402 60.99 8.48 24.89
C LYS A 402 60.61 9.64 25.80
N ASP A 403 60.78 10.87 25.33
CA ASP A 403 60.44 12.08 26.09
C ASP A 403 58.97 12.48 25.88
N CYS A 404 58.26 11.82 24.95
CA CYS A 404 56.85 12.05 24.72
C CYS A 404 55.98 11.29 25.73
N THR A 405 55.05 11.99 26.36
CA THR A 405 54.09 11.39 27.33
C THR A 405 53.10 10.43 26.69
N ASN A 406 53.04 10.40 25.34
CA ASN A 406 52.22 9.51 24.53
C ASN A 406 53.06 8.45 23.79
N GLN A 407 54.20 8.05 24.37
CA GLN A 407 55.00 6.92 23.89
C GLN A 407 54.13 5.68 23.63
N ASP A 408 54.40 4.96 22.54
CA ASP A 408 53.68 3.75 22.08
C ASP A 408 52.19 3.96 21.69
N ASN A 409 51.70 5.20 21.75
CA ASN A 409 50.39 5.62 21.25
C ASN A 409 50.54 6.46 19.97
N PHE A 410 49.41 6.77 19.33
CA PHE A 410 49.39 7.52 18.09
C PHE A 410 49.57 9.03 18.31
N CYS A 411 50.64 9.59 17.78
CA CYS A 411 50.85 11.02 17.75
C CYS A 411 51.59 11.44 16.47
N TRP A 412 51.51 12.73 16.16
CA TRP A 412 52.28 13.33 15.08
C TRP A 412 53.21 14.42 15.63
N PRO A 413 54.53 14.33 15.40
CA PRO A 413 55.49 15.35 15.84
C PRO A 413 55.46 16.56 14.89
N ASP A 414 55.44 17.77 15.44
CA ASP A 414 55.47 19.00 14.67
C ASP A 414 56.86 19.18 14.00
N PRO A 415 56.95 19.29 12.66
CA PRO A 415 58.22 19.51 11.98
C PRO A 415 58.88 20.85 12.34
N MET A 416 58.11 21.85 12.79
CA MET A 416 58.65 23.14 13.23
C MET A 416 59.13 23.09 14.69
N ASN A 417 58.58 22.18 15.50
CA ASN A 417 58.98 21.98 16.87
C ASN A 417 58.93 20.49 17.23
N PRO A 418 60.04 19.75 17.04
CA PRO A 418 60.06 18.29 17.24
C PRO A 418 59.67 17.83 18.64
N LYS A 419 59.71 18.72 19.65
CA LYS A 419 59.27 18.42 21.02
C LYS A 419 57.76 18.52 21.22
N SER A 420 57.04 19.14 20.27
CA SER A 420 55.59 19.27 20.30
C SER A 420 54.95 18.13 19.53
N HIS A 421 54.27 17.24 20.24
CA HIS A 421 53.51 16.13 19.64
C HIS A 421 52.02 16.42 19.73
N PHE A 422 51.25 16.02 18.73
CA PHE A 422 49.79 16.11 18.73
C PHE A 422 49.18 14.71 18.75
N ALA A 423 48.23 14.45 19.64
CA ALA A 423 47.59 13.12 19.72
C ALA A 423 46.67 12.92 18.51
N VAL A 424 46.77 11.77 17.85
CA VAL A 424 45.95 11.47 16.67
C VAL A 424 44.90 10.43 17.03
N THR A 425 43.62 10.79 16.91
CA THR A 425 42.49 9.89 17.17
C THR A 425 42.16 9.04 15.94
N ALA A 426 41.48 7.89 16.12
CA ALA A 426 41.10 7.02 15.00
C ALA A 426 40.26 7.73 13.90
N PRO A 427 39.27 8.61 14.23
CA PRO A 427 38.57 9.39 13.22
C PRO A 427 39.49 10.35 12.44
N GLN A 428 40.49 10.94 13.11
CA GLN A 428 41.48 11.81 12.45
C GLN A 428 42.41 11.00 11.52
N GLN A 429 42.81 9.78 11.92
CA GLN A 429 43.59 8.87 11.07
C GLN A 429 42.84 8.51 9.79
N LYS A 430 41.56 8.13 9.90
CA LYS A 430 40.69 7.83 8.75
C LYS A 430 40.53 9.03 7.81
N SER A 431 40.26 10.21 8.38
CA SER A 431 40.14 11.45 7.62
C SER A 431 41.45 11.81 6.90
N TRP A 432 42.60 11.58 7.55
CA TRP A 432 43.92 11.77 6.94
C TRP A 432 44.16 10.77 5.81
N ALA A 433 43.95 9.47 6.02
CA ALA A 433 44.10 8.43 5.00
C ALA A 433 43.26 8.74 3.74
N GLN A 434 42.03 9.20 3.95
CA GLN A 434 41.15 9.63 2.86
C GLN A 434 41.71 10.84 2.11
N ALA A 435 42.27 11.84 2.81
CA ALA A 435 42.89 13.00 2.19
C ALA A 435 44.20 12.65 1.44
N ILE A 436 44.92 11.60 1.83
CA ILE A 436 46.05 11.09 1.03
C ILE A 436 45.52 10.48 -0.28
N SER A 437 44.45 9.68 -0.21
CA SER A 437 43.82 9.10 -1.41
C SER A 437 43.27 10.14 -2.38
N THR A 438 42.99 11.37 -1.92
CA THR A 438 42.53 12.48 -2.75
C THR A 438 43.67 13.34 -3.29
N GLY A 439 44.89 13.17 -2.78
CA GLY A 439 46.05 14.01 -3.09
C GLY A 439 46.13 15.32 -2.29
N ASP A 440 45.25 15.51 -1.30
CA ASP A 440 45.21 16.72 -0.46
C ASP A 440 46.17 16.67 0.74
N ALA A 441 46.75 15.49 1.03
CA ALA A 441 47.70 15.28 2.12
C ALA A 441 48.74 14.22 1.77
N THR A 442 49.76 14.05 2.61
CA THR A 442 50.79 13.02 2.46
C THR A 442 50.94 12.20 3.74
N LEU A 443 51.65 11.08 3.71
CA LEU A 443 51.92 10.27 4.91
C LEU A 443 52.72 11.03 5.98
N SER A 444 53.50 12.03 5.59
CA SER A 444 54.33 12.83 6.50
C SER A 444 53.63 14.10 7.00
N ALA A 445 52.69 14.65 6.21
CA ALA A 445 52.03 15.92 6.53
C ALA A 445 50.50 15.74 6.59
N PRO A 446 49.88 16.05 7.74
CA PRO A 446 48.43 15.97 7.90
C PRO A 446 47.70 16.98 7.00
N PRO A 447 46.40 16.75 6.71
CA PRO A 447 45.57 17.75 6.07
C PRO A 447 45.54 19.03 6.90
N ILE A 448 45.61 20.19 6.24
CA ILE A 448 45.63 21.51 6.89
C ILE A 448 44.49 21.67 7.92
N LYS A 449 43.31 21.11 7.63
CA LYS A 449 42.17 21.17 8.55
C LYS A 449 42.43 20.45 9.88
N ILE A 450 43.06 19.28 9.83
CA ILE A 450 43.40 18.49 11.02
C ILE A 450 44.52 19.19 11.78
N TYR A 451 45.54 19.68 11.08
CA TYR A 451 46.64 20.44 11.69
C TYR A 451 46.15 21.70 12.41
N ASN A 452 45.30 22.49 11.76
CA ASN A 452 44.72 23.69 12.38
C ASN A 452 43.91 23.33 13.63
N TYR A 453 43.10 22.27 13.58
CA TYR A 453 42.36 21.79 14.74
C TYR A 453 43.29 21.40 15.91
N TRP A 454 44.41 20.75 15.61
CA TRP A 454 45.42 20.44 16.61
C TRP A 454 46.05 21.71 17.21
N GLN A 455 46.36 22.71 16.40
CA GLN A 455 46.93 23.97 16.88
C GLN A 455 45.95 24.81 17.71
N THR A 456 44.68 24.88 17.31
CA THR A 456 43.71 25.82 17.91
C THR A 456 42.88 25.22 19.04
N THR A 457 42.57 23.93 18.96
CA THR A 457 41.54 23.32 19.82
C THR A 457 42.11 22.21 20.68
N GLN A 458 42.86 21.27 20.10
CA GLN A 458 43.35 20.11 20.83
C GLN A 458 44.62 20.42 21.65
N GLY A 459 45.51 21.24 21.10
CA GLY A 459 46.81 21.57 21.68
C GLY A 459 47.83 20.44 21.59
N ALA A 460 49.09 20.77 21.86
CA ALA A 460 50.17 19.78 21.99
C ALA A 460 49.95 18.91 23.24
N ILE A 461 50.41 17.67 23.19
CA ILE A 461 50.36 16.74 24.32
C ILE A 461 51.29 17.28 25.42
N THR A 462 50.74 17.49 26.62
CA THR A 462 51.48 17.86 27.82
C THR A 462 51.42 16.74 28.84
N ARG A 463 52.19 16.85 29.93
CA ARG A 463 52.16 15.88 31.03
C ARG A 463 50.79 15.81 31.72
N GLU A 464 50.01 16.88 31.65
CA GLU A 464 48.69 17.03 32.26
C GLU A 464 47.55 16.53 31.36
N SER A 465 47.73 16.54 30.03
CA SER A 465 46.73 16.09 29.05
C SER A 465 46.85 14.61 28.67
N ARG A 466 47.43 13.79 29.55
CA ARG A 466 47.66 12.36 29.32
C ARG A 466 46.34 11.68 28.95
N ALA A 467 46.23 11.22 27.70
CA ALA A 467 45.07 10.46 27.27
C ALA A 467 44.89 9.23 28.16
N PRO A 468 43.65 8.86 28.54
CA PRO A 468 43.41 7.70 29.40
C PRO A 468 44.09 6.47 28.79
N VAL A 469 44.87 5.78 29.64
CA VAL A 469 45.62 4.58 29.30
C VAL A 469 44.70 3.60 28.58
N ARG A 470 45.14 3.09 27.43
CA ARG A 470 44.47 2.06 26.63
C ARG A 470 43.77 1.04 27.53
N ARG A 471 42.43 1.08 27.60
CA ARG A 471 41.69 -0.18 27.69
C ARG A 471 41.95 -0.87 26.36
N THR A 472 42.41 -2.12 26.41
CA THR A 472 42.66 -2.87 25.19
C THR A 472 41.36 -2.90 24.38
N PHE A 473 41.46 -2.78 23.05
CA PHE A 473 40.30 -2.87 22.16
C PHE A 473 39.41 -4.08 22.50
N GLN A 474 40.03 -5.20 22.88
CA GLN A 474 39.35 -6.40 23.39
C GLN A 474 38.46 -6.19 24.62
N GLN A 475 38.87 -5.36 25.59
CA GLN A 475 38.05 -5.06 26.78
C GLN A 475 36.87 -4.14 26.45
N GLU A 476 37.06 -3.16 25.57
CA GLU A 476 35.95 -2.31 25.12
C GLU A 476 34.95 -3.10 24.26
N THR A 477 35.41 -4.01 23.40
CA THR A 477 34.53 -4.91 22.65
C THR A 477 33.82 -5.90 23.57
N ALA A 478 34.48 -6.45 24.60
CA ALA A 478 33.84 -7.39 25.52
C ALA A 478 32.73 -6.71 26.36
N ALA A 479 32.97 -5.49 26.85
CA ALA A 479 31.96 -4.73 27.57
C ALA A 479 30.80 -4.28 26.65
N ALA A 480 31.11 -3.90 25.41
CA ALA A 480 30.10 -3.55 24.42
C ALA A 480 29.23 -4.75 24.01
N LEU A 481 29.83 -5.93 23.81
CA LEU A 481 29.13 -7.17 23.50
C LEU A 481 28.28 -7.64 24.68
N GLY A 482 28.77 -7.54 25.92
CA GLY A 482 27.99 -7.82 27.12
C GLY A 482 26.75 -6.93 27.22
N SER A 483 26.91 -5.61 27.03
CA SER A 483 25.79 -4.67 27.03
C SER A 483 24.82 -4.88 25.86
N MET A 484 25.32 -5.33 24.70
CA MET A 484 24.49 -5.66 23.55
C MET A 484 23.66 -6.94 23.81
N LYS A 485 24.27 -7.98 24.38
CA LYS A 485 23.59 -9.23 24.75
C LYS A 485 22.46 -8.98 25.75
N GLU A 486 22.72 -8.18 26.79
CA GLU A 486 21.71 -7.81 27.79
C GLU A 486 20.52 -7.04 27.16
N ARG A 487 20.78 -6.17 26.17
CA ARG A 487 19.70 -5.50 25.43
C ARG A 487 18.90 -6.44 24.54
N ILE A 488 19.54 -7.44 23.94
CA ILE A 488 18.87 -8.44 23.12
C ILE A 488 17.94 -9.29 24.01
N GLU A 489 18.43 -9.77 25.15
CA GLU A 489 17.62 -10.52 26.13
C GLU A 489 16.44 -9.68 26.63
N GLN A 490 16.67 -8.38 26.93
CA GLN A 490 15.61 -7.47 27.36
C GLN A 490 14.56 -7.23 26.25
N ALA A 491 14.99 -7.13 24.99
CA ALA A 491 14.09 -6.97 23.84
C ALA A 491 13.28 -8.26 23.58
N GLN A 492 13.89 -9.43 23.73
CA GLN A 492 13.21 -10.72 23.63
C GLN A 492 12.12 -10.85 24.69
N LEU A 493 12.40 -10.49 25.94
CA LEU A 493 11.41 -10.47 27.03
C LEU A 493 10.25 -9.50 26.74
N GLN A 494 10.53 -8.32 26.20
CA GLN A 494 9.47 -7.38 25.78
C GLN A 494 8.61 -7.94 24.64
N ASN A 495 9.22 -8.60 23.65
CA ASN A 495 8.49 -9.25 22.57
C ASN A 495 7.61 -10.41 23.07
N LEU A 496 8.10 -11.20 24.02
CA LEU A 496 7.31 -12.27 24.63
C LEU A 496 6.07 -11.72 25.32
N LEU A 497 6.23 -10.65 26.11
CA LEU A 497 5.12 -9.98 26.81
C LEU A 497 4.11 -9.37 25.82
N ALA A 498 4.57 -8.75 24.74
CA ALA A 498 3.70 -8.20 23.69
C ALA A 498 2.91 -9.31 22.99
N THR A 499 3.55 -10.44 22.71
CA THR A 499 2.90 -11.60 22.07
C THR A 499 1.82 -12.20 22.97
N GLU A 500 2.05 -12.27 24.28
CA GLU A 500 1.01 -12.68 25.23
C GLU A 500 -0.18 -11.71 25.27
N GLN A 501 0.07 -10.40 25.25
CA GLN A 501 -0.99 -9.39 25.22
C GLN A 501 -1.84 -9.50 23.95
N ASP A 502 -1.21 -9.73 22.79
CA ASP A 502 -1.93 -9.94 21.53
C ASP A 502 -2.77 -11.23 21.56
N ARG A 503 -2.24 -12.33 22.13
CA ARG A 503 -3.02 -13.57 22.33
C ARG A 503 -4.21 -13.36 23.27
N ALA A 504 -4.05 -12.56 24.32
CA ALA A 504 -5.15 -12.21 25.22
C ALA A 504 -6.22 -11.36 24.50
N ALA A 505 -5.81 -10.37 23.69
CA ALA A 505 -6.73 -9.56 22.90
C ALA A 505 -7.52 -10.39 21.88
N GLN A 506 -6.86 -11.31 21.17
CA GLN A 506 -7.54 -12.22 20.23
C GLN A 506 -8.54 -13.15 20.93
N ARG A 507 -8.27 -13.58 22.17
CA ARG A 507 -9.23 -14.36 22.96
C ARG A 507 -10.49 -13.55 23.26
N MET A 508 -10.33 -12.29 23.69
CA MET A 508 -11.48 -11.41 23.94
C MET A 508 -12.27 -11.11 22.65
N GLU A 509 -11.60 -10.85 21.53
CA GLU A 509 -12.27 -10.60 20.24
C GLU A 509 -13.09 -11.81 19.77
N ARG A 510 -12.58 -13.03 19.94
CA ARG A 510 -13.33 -14.26 19.63
C ARG A 510 -14.54 -14.46 20.55
N GLU A 511 -14.44 -14.08 21.82
CA GLU A 511 -15.56 -14.14 22.75
C GLU A 511 -16.65 -13.11 22.41
N GLU A 512 -16.24 -11.91 22.01
CA GLU A 512 -17.15 -10.87 21.52
C GLU A 512 -17.85 -11.30 20.23
N ASP A 513 -17.14 -11.88 19.26
CA ASP A 513 -17.75 -12.40 18.02
C ASP A 513 -18.76 -13.52 18.31
N ARG A 514 -18.43 -14.44 19.22
CA ARG A 514 -19.37 -15.49 19.68
C ARG A 514 -20.59 -14.92 20.41
N ARG A 515 -20.43 -13.80 21.11
CA ARG A 515 -21.54 -13.11 21.78
C ARG A 515 -22.42 -12.41 20.73
N PHE A 516 -21.80 -11.72 19.78
CA PHE A 516 -22.50 -11.04 18.70
C PHE A 516 -23.33 -12.01 17.85
N ARG A 517 -22.77 -13.15 17.44
CA ARG A 517 -23.52 -14.16 16.68
C ARG A 517 -24.70 -14.75 17.45
N ARG A 518 -24.59 -14.88 18.78
CA ARG A 518 -25.71 -15.33 19.62
C ARG A 518 -26.82 -14.29 19.66
N GLU A 519 -26.46 -13.02 19.83
CA GLU A 519 -27.41 -11.90 19.81
C GLU A 519 -28.10 -11.79 18.43
N GLU A 520 -27.35 -11.94 17.33
CA GLU A 520 -27.89 -11.95 15.96
C GLU A 520 -28.87 -13.11 15.73
N GLN A 521 -28.52 -14.34 16.17
CA GLN A 521 -29.43 -15.48 16.07
C GLN A 521 -30.70 -15.32 16.93
N GLU A 522 -30.57 -14.69 18.10
CA GLU A 522 -31.71 -14.37 18.96
C GLU A 522 -32.63 -13.32 18.30
N GLU A 523 -32.06 -12.29 17.67
CA GLU A 523 -32.81 -11.30 16.89
C GLU A 523 -33.51 -11.94 15.69
N GLU A 524 -32.83 -12.81 14.92
CA GLU A 524 -33.46 -13.53 13.80
C GLU A 524 -34.61 -14.43 14.26
N CYS A 525 -34.45 -15.14 15.39
CA CYS A 525 -35.50 -15.94 15.98
C CYS A 525 -36.68 -15.09 16.45
N TRP A 526 -36.41 -13.89 16.97
CA TRP A 526 -37.42 -12.93 17.39
C TRP A 526 -38.21 -12.38 16.19
N VAL A 527 -37.52 -11.95 15.12
CA VAL A 527 -38.15 -11.47 13.87
C VAL A 527 -39.02 -12.56 13.24
N ARG A 528 -38.53 -13.81 13.17
CA ARG A 528 -39.31 -14.94 12.63
C ARG A 528 -40.56 -15.22 13.47
N ARG A 529 -40.50 -15.03 14.79
CA ARG A 529 -41.66 -15.16 15.67
C ARG A 529 -42.67 -14.04 15.43
N GLU A 530 -42.20 -12.81 15.28
CA GLU A 530 -43.05 -11.64 14.98
C GLU A 530 -43.74 -11.79 13.62
N GLU A 531 -43.02 -12.23 12.59
CA GLU A 531 -43.58 -12.48 11.25
C GLU A 531 -44.65 -13.59 11.27
N GLN A 532 -44.41 -14.68 12.01
CA GLN A 532 -45.43 -15.72 12.21
C GLN A 532 -46.66 -15.20 12.95
N GLU A 533 -46.49 -14.30 13.92
CA GLU A 533 -47.60 -13.68 14.63
C GLU A 533 -48.38 -12.73 13.72
N GLU A 534 -47.70 -11.92 12.91
CA GLU A 534 -48.34 -11.04 11.94
C GLU A 534 -49.11 -11.82 10.87
N GLU A 535 -48.54 -12.91 10.35
CA GLU A 535 -49.21 -13.81 9.41
C GLU A 535 -50.45 -14.45 10.04
N ARG A 536 -50.38 -14.84 11.33
CA ARG A 536 -51.56 -15.29 12.08
C ARG A 536 -52.62 -14.22 12.22
N ARG A 537 -52.23 -12.95 12.44
CA ARG A 537 -53.17 -11.81 12.47
C ARG A 537 -53.83 -11.60 11.11
N ARG A 538 -53.06 -11.62 10.02
CA ARG A 538 -53.58 -11.50 8.64
C ARG A 538 -54.57 -12.62 8.30
N ARG A 539 -54.24 -13.87 8.64
CA ARG A 539 -55.16 -15.01 8.45
C ARG A 539 -56.45 -14.85 9.24
N LYS A 540 -56.36 -14.40 10.50
CA LYS A 540 -57.53 -14.14 11.33
C LYS A 540 -58.40 -13.02 10.74
N GLU A 541 -57.81 -11.94 10.25
CA GLU A 541 -58.55 -10.85 9.58
C GLU A 541 -59.27 -11.31 8.31
N VAL A 542 -58.62 -12.18 7.51
CA VAL A 542 -59.25 -12.78 6.32
C VAL A 542 -60.42 -13.67 6.72
N ASP A 543 -60.24 -14.55 7.70
CA ASP A 543 -61.29 -15.43 8.21
C ASP A 543 -62.47 -14.63 8.79
N ASP A 544 -62.20 -13.57 9.55
CA ASP A 544 -63.23 -12.68 10.11
C ASP A 544 -63.99 -11.96 8.98
N ARG A 545 -63.30 -11.50 7.92
CA ARG A 545 -63.94 -10.89 6.74
C ARG A 545 -64.82 -11.89 5.98
N VAL A 546 -64.38 -13.14 5.84
CA VAL A 546 -65.18 -14.22 5.21
C VAL A 546 -66.41 -14.55 6.05
N ARG A 547 -66.28 -14.63 7.38
CA ARG A 547 -67.42 -14.83 8.29
C ARG A 547 -68.42 -13.68 8.18
N GLN A 548 -67.94 -12.44 8.10
CA GLN A 548 -68.81 -11.27 7.94
C GLN A 548 -69.58 -11.31 6.62
N GLN A 549 -68.91 -11.65 5.51
CA GLN A 549 -69.59 -11.83 4.21
C GLN A 549 -70.63 -12.95 4.24
N ARG A 550 -70.34 -14.10 4.86
CA ARG A 550 -71.32 -15.18 5.03
C ARG A 550 -72.53 -14.75 5.86
N SER A 551 -72.30 -14.04 6.96
CA SER A 551 -73.36 -13.50 7.81
C SER A 551 -74.25 -12.53 7.04
N GLU A 552 -73.66 -11.61 6.28
CA GLU A 552 -74.40 -10.69 5.41
C GLU A 552 -75.19 -11.43 4.31
N GLU A 553 -74.62 -12.49 3.74
CA GLU A 553 -75.28 -13.32 2.74
C GLU A 553 -76.42 -14.16 3.34
N GLU A 554 -76.25 -14.72 4.54
CA GLU A 554 -77.30 -15.41 5.30
C GLU A 554 -78.44 -14.47 5.67
N ILE A 555 -78.15 -13.25 6.17
CA ILE A 555 -79.15 -12.21 6.42
C ILE A 555 -79.91 -11.90 5.12
N ARG A 556 -79.20 -11.76 4.00
CA ARG A 556 -79.80 -11.48 2.69
C ARG A 556 -80.70 -12.63 2.19
N LYS A 557 -80.30 -13.89 2.41
CA LYS A 557 -81.09 -15.09 2.07
C LYS A 557 -82.31 -15.26 2.98
N HIS A 558 -82.17 -14.97 4.28
CA HIS A 558 -83.27 -15.03 5.24
C HIS A 558 -84.28 -13.87 5.08
N THR A 559 -83.91 -12.77 4.42
CA THR A 559 -84.86 -11.71 4.07
C THR A 559 -85.85 -12.13 2.96
N TRP A 560 -85.55 -13.17 2.17
CA TRP A 560 -86.38 -13.59 1.01
C TRP A 560 -87.10 -14.92 1.17
N THR A 561 -86.98 -15.62 2.30
CA THR A 561 -87.57 -16.95 2.45
C THR A 561 -88.22 -17.10 3.83
N GLN A 562 -89.47 -16.65 3.97
CA GLN A 562 -90.34 -17.11 5.05
C GLN A 562 -90.91 -18.47 4.67
N LEU A 563 -90.38 -19.56 5.22
CA LEU A 563 -91.08 -20.84 5.44
C LEU A 563 -90.41 -21.54 6.64
N PRO A 564 -91.17 -22.25 7.51
CA PRO A 564 -90.71 -22.68 8.83
C PRO A 564 -89.86 -23.98 8.82
N PRO A 565 -89.05 -24.22 9.87
CA PRO A 565 -88.03 -25.27 9.87
C PRO A 565 -88.57 -26.64 10.29
N GLN A 566 -88.04 -27.70 9.67
CA GLN A 566 -88.18 -29.09 10.10
C GLN A 566 -86.79 -29.62 10.49
N TYR A 567 -86.73 -30.19 11.69
CA TYR A 567 -85.56 -30.79 12.32
C TYR A 567 -85.13 -32.06 11.59
N ASN A 568 -83.81 -32.31 11.46
CA ASN A 568 -83.32 -33.67 11.64
C ASN A 568 -81.85 -33.76 12.05
N VAL A 569 -81.61 -34.66 13.01
CA VAL A 569 -80.35 -34.99 13.69
C VAL A 569 -79.72 -36.18 12.98
N GLN A 570 -78.39 -36.22 12.82
CA GLN A 570 -77.57 -37.44 13.02
C GLN A 570 -76.05 -37.20 12.87
N HIS A 571 -75.30 -37.63 13.88
CA HIS A 571 -73.85 -37.81 13.90
C HIS A 571 -73.45 -39.11 13.18
N PRO A 572 -72.17 -39.24 12.77
CA PRO A 572 -71.47 -40.47 13.16
C PRO A 572 -70.00 -40.29 13.62
N LEU A 573 -69.63 -41.22 14.51
CA LEU A 573 -68.31 -41.58 15.03
C LEU A 573 -67.50 -42.40 14.01
N HIS A 574 -66.16 -42.32 14.03
CA HIS A 574 -65.17 -43.39 13.73
C HIS A 574 -63.74 -42.80 13.76
N ASN A 575 -62.63 -43.50 13.99
CA ASN A 575 -62.24 -44.65 14.82
C ASN A 575 -60.70 -44.75 14.73
N HIS A 576 -60.08 -45.42 15.69
CA HIS A 576 -58.63 -45.65 15.89
C HIS A 576 -57.83 -46.28 14.72
N ALA A 577 -56.51 -46.08 14.68
CA ALA A 577 -55.52 -47.16 14.52
C ALA A 577 -54.07 -46.73 14.85
N SER A 578 -53.31 -47.66 15.43
CA SER A 578 -51.99 -47.50 16.05
C SER A 578 -50.95 -48.50 15.46
N PHE A 579 -49.65 -48.16 15.54
CA PHE A 579 -48.44 -49.04 15.50
C PHE A 579 -48.10 -49.82 14.19
N PRO A 580 -46.92 -50.48 14.01
CA PRO A 580 -45.70 -50.60 14.85
C PRO A 580 -44.33 -50.44 14.10
N HIS A 581 -43.24 -50.51 14.88
CA HIS A 581 -41.85 -50.85 14.50
C HIS A 581 -41.71 -52.25 13.87
N PRO A 582 -40.56 -52.55 13.21
CA PRO A 582 -39.80 -53.71 13.70
C PRO A 582 -38.26 -53.61 13.64
N THR A 583 -37.69 -54.45 14.50
CA THR A 583 -36.31 -54.88 14.75
C THR A 583 -35.88 -56.00 13.77
N MET A 584 -34.57 -56.14 13.49
CA MET A 584 -33.76 -57.40 13.54
C MET A 584 -32.55 -57.42 12.57
N VAL A 585 -31.41 -57.87 13.13
CA VAL A 585 -30.09 -58.29 12.59
C VAL A 585 -30.21 -59.76 12.07
N PRO A 586 -29.18 -60.61 11.73
CA PRO A 586 -27.74 -60.47 11.38
C PRO A 586 -27.19 -61.41 10.24
N GLY A 587 -25.90 -61.31 9.90
CA GLY A 587 -25.09 -62.37 9.24
C GLY A 587 -23.92 -61.82 8.38
N LEU A 588 -22.66 -61.79 8.87
CA LEU A 588 -21.61 -62.84 8.80
C LEU A 588 -21.31 -63.40 7.40
N TYR A 589 -20.22 -62.98 6.72
CA TYR A 589 -19.15 -63.88 6.20
C TYR A 589 -17.90 -63.12 5.73
N ASN A 590 -16.82 -63.90 5.72
CA ASN A 590 -15.40 -63.62 5.80
C ASN A 590 -14.70 -63.58 4.41
N SER A 591 -13.38 -63.41 4.43
CA SER A 591 -12.35 -63.53 3.35
C SER A 591 -12.06 -62.25 2.55
N GLY A 592 -10.82 -61.77 2.37
CA GLY A 592 -9.50 -62.28 2.74
C GLY A 592 -8.57 -62.15 1.54
N SER A 593 -7.65 -61.16 1.53
CA SER A 593 -6.44 -61.16 0.69
C SER A 593 -5.53 -59.95 0.97
N LYS A 594 -4.36 -60.21 1.58
CA LYS A 594 -3.08 -59.50 1.34
C LYS A 594 -2.63 -59.80 -0.11
N PRO A 595 -1.78 -59.00 -0.81
CA PRO A 595 -0.46 -58.51 -0.37
C PRO A 595 -0.17 -57.07 -0.93
N GLN A 596 1.01 -56.43 -0.97
CA GLN A 596 2.42 -56.74 -0.74
C GLN A 596 3.15 -55.39 -0.62
N LEU A 597 4.21 -55.35 0.19
CA LEU A 597 5.17 -54.24 0.29
C LEU A 597 6.04 -54.14 -0.98
N SER A 598 6.30 -52.91 -1.44
CA SER A 598 7.44 -52.59 -2.29
C SER A 598 8.11 -51.28 -1.86
N GLU A 599 9.38 -51.45 -1.57
CA GLU A 599 10.49 -50.55 -1.24
C GLU A 599 10.94 -49.73 -2.46
N ILE A 600 11.03 -48.38 -2.37
CA ILE A 600 11.76 -47.54 -3.35
C ILE A 600 12.37 -46.26 -2.70
N TYR A 601 13.69 -46.14 -2.89
CA TYR A 601 14.68 -45.05 -2.80
C TYR A 601 14.26 -43.56 -2.69
N PRO A 602 15.15 -42.70 -2.11
CA PRO A 602 14.91 -41.25 -1.99
C PRO A 602 15.05 -40.55 -3.35
N VAL A 603 13.93 -40.04 -3.85
CA VAL A 603 13.84 -39.17 -5.04
C VAL A 603 13.88 -37.70 -4.60
N ALA A 604 14.65 -36.89 -5.32
CA ALA A 604 14.76 -35.44 -5.17
C ALA A 604 13.40 -34.76 -4.88
N ARG A 605 13.39 -33.90 -3.86
CA ARG A 605 12.20 -33.23 -3.29
C ARG A 605 11.44 -32.42 -4.36
N LYS A 606 10.44 -33.03 -4.98
CA LYS A 606 9.45 -32.35 -5.83
C LYS A 606 8.49 -31.58 -4.93
N SER A 607 8.27 -30.30 -5.23
CA SER A 607 7.32 -29.42 -4.55
C SER A 607 5.96 -30.12 -4.35
N SER A 608 5.41 -30.09 -3.14
CA SER A 608 4.13 -30.72 -2.81
C SER A 608 3.03 -30.34 -3.81
N PRO A 609 2.18 -31.30 -4.21
CA PRO A 609 1.03 -31.04 -5.07
C PRO A 609 0.10 -29.98 -4.44
N ILE A 610 -0.53 -29.17 -5.29
CA ILE A 610 -1.35 -28.00 -4.89
C ILE A 610 -2.57 -28.45 -4.09
N SER A 611 -3.12 -29.59 -4.47
CA SER A 611 -4.10 -30.39 -3.75
C SER A 611 -3.95 -31.82 -4.28
N GLY A 612 -3.97 -32.84 -3.41
CA GLY A 612 -3.94 -34.24 -3.86
C GLY A 612 -5.23 -34.71 -4.53
N ILE A 613 -6.26 -33.86 -4.53
CA ILE A 613 -7.64 -34.21 -4.93
C ILE A 613 -7.97 -33.69 -6.34
N LEU A 614 -7.31 -32.61 -6.79
CA LEU A 614 -7.62 -31.96 -8.06
C LEU A 614 -6.61 -32.36 -9.13
N ASP A 615 -7.13 -32.71 -10.31
CA ASP A 615 -6.30 -32.92 -11.50
C ASP A 615 -5.73 -31.59 -12.03
N ASP A 616 -4.62 -31.65 -12.77
CA ASP A 616 -3.90 -30.49 -13.33
C ASP A 616 -4.85 -29.57 -14.12
N TRP A 617 -5.77 -30.16 -14.87
CA TRP A 617 -6.81 -29.47 -15.63
C TRP A 617 -7.75 -28.63 -14.76
N GLN A 618 -8.16 -29.15 -13.61
CA GLN A 618 -9.05 -28.45 -12.68
C GLN A 618 -8.33 -27.30 -11.99
N ILE A 619 -7.06 -27.50 -11.66
CA ILE A 619 -6.19 -26.47 -11.08
C ILE A 619 -5.97 -25.35 -12.10
N LEU A 620 -5.67 -25.68 -13.36
CA LEU A 620 -5.51 -24.69 -14.42
C LEU A 620 -6.82 -23.94 -14.70
N GLY A 621 -7.97 -24.62 -14.67
CA GLY A 621 -9.28 -23.99 -14.74
C GLY A 621 -9.45 -22.91 -13.66
N ARG A 622 -9.22 -23.26 -12.40
CA ARG A 622 -9.30 -22.32 -11.26
C ARG A 622 -8.27 -21.20 -11.36
N PHE A 623 -7.06 -21.48 -11.82
CA PHE A 623 -6.02 -20.48 -12.04
C PHE A 623 -6.45 -19.42 -13.06
N PHE A 624 -6.99 -19.85 -14.21
CA PHE A 624 -7.45 -18.92 -15.23
C PHE A 624 -8.69 -18.14 -14.78
N ASP A 625 -9.62 -18.79 -14.07
CA ASP A 625 -10.76 -18.09 -13.49
C ASP A 625 -10.27 -17.00 -12.52
N PHE A 626 -9.35 -17.32 -11.61
CA PHE A 626 -8.74 -16.36 -10.70
C PHE A 626 -8.08 -15.18 -11.43
N LYS A 627 -7.37 -15.44 -12.55
CA LYS A 627 -6.73 -14.39 -13.34
C LYS A 627 -7.72 -13.50 -14.08
N VAL A 628 -8.80 -14.07 -14.60
CA VAL A 628 -9.85 -13.31 -15.29
C VAL A 628 -10.61 -12.40 -14.31
N HIS A 629 -10.93 -12.87 -13.10
CA HIS A 629 -11.73 -12.10 -12.15
C HIS A 629 -11.01 -10.89 -11.51
N ARG A 630 -9.68 -10.79 -11.58
CA ARG A 630 -8.89 -9.76 -10.88
C ARG A 630 -8.18 -8.74 -11.79
N GLN A 631 -8.49 -8.73 -13.09
CA GLN A 631 -7.74 -7.93 -14.08
C GLN A 631 -8.64 -6.94 -14.84
N LEU A 632 -8.01 -5.90 -15.40
CA LEU A 632 -8.67 -4.95 -16.31
C LEU A 632 -9.13 -5.65 -17.60
N GLN A 633 -10.21 -5.17 -18.21
CA GLN A 633 -10.86 -5.83 -19.37
C GLN A 633 -9.89 -6.17 -20.53
N GLU A 634 -8.95 -5.29 -20.86
CA GLU A 634 -7.96 -5.54 -21.92
C GLU A 634 -6.98 -6.70 -21.62
N VAL A 635 -6.78 -6.98 -20.33
CA VAL A 635 -5.92 -8.07 -19.85
C VAL A 635 -6.73 -9.36 -19.72
N VAL A 636 -8.03 -9.25 -19.44
CA VAL A 636 -8.98 -10.38 -19.42
C VAL A 636 -9.00 -11.09 -20.77
N ASP A 637 -9.18 -10.35 -21.88
CA ASP A 637 -9.24 -10.95 -23.23
C ASP A 637 -7.96 -11.74 -23.57
N LYS A 638 -6.80 -11.29 -23.08
CA LYS A 638 -5.52 -11.97 -23.27
C LYS A 638 -5.45 -13.26 -22.46
N TRP A 639 -5.85 -13.22 -21.19
CA TRP A 639 -5.91 -14.42 -20.34
C TRP A 639 -6.93 -15.45 -20.85
N GLU A 640 -8.08 -15.02 -21.36
CA GLU A 640 -9.06 -15.91 -21.98
C GLU A 640 -8.55 -16.53 -23.28
N ARG A 641 -7.80 -15.78 -24.08
CA ARG A 641 -7.12 -16.32 -25.27
C ARG A 641 -6.07 -17.35 -24.87
N ILE A 642 -5.25 -17.08 -23.86
CA ILE A 642 -4.24 -18.02 -23.37
C ILE A 642 -4.91 -19.28 -22.80
N ARG A 643 -5.99 -19.14 -22.02
CA ARG A 643 -6.78 -20.28 -21.52
C ARG A 643 -7.25 -21.19 -22.66
N ARG A 644 -7.78 -20.61 -23.74
CA ARG A 644 -8.19 -21.39 -24.93
C ARG A 644 -7.01 -22.11 -25.56
N ILE A 645 -5.87 -21.44 -25.75
CA ILE A 645 -4.66 -22.06 -26.32
C ILE A 645 -4.16 -23.22 -25.45
N VAL A 646 -4.09 -23.02 -24.13
CA VAL A 646 -3.64 -24.06 -23.19
C VAL A 646 -4.57 -25.27 -23.24
N ASN A 647 -5.89 -25.04 -23.29
CA ASN A 647 -6.88 -26.09 -23.42
C ASN A 647 -6.82 -26.80 -24.79
N ASP A 648 -6.70 -26.04 -25.88
CA ASP A 648 -6.68 -26.58 -27.25
C ASP A 648 -5.40 -27.39 -27.54
N GLN A 649 -4.32 -27.14 -26.80
CA GLN A 649 -3.03 -27.82 -26.95
C GLN A 649 -2.79 -28.91 -25.90
N ASP A 650 -3.74 -29.15 -25.00
CA ASP A 650 -3.64 -30.12 -23.91
C ASP A 650 -2.39 -29.94 -23.02
N TRP A 651 -2.02 -28.69 -22.71
CA TRP A 651 -0.82 -28.43 -21.90
C TRP A 651 -1.06 -28.62 -20.40
N THR A 652 -0.12 -29.30 -19.76
CA THR A 652 -0.11 -29.58 -18.33
C THR A 652 0.56 -28.46 -17.52
N ILE A 653 0.48 -28.53 -16.19
CA ILE A 653 1.18 -27.57 -15.31
C ILE A 653 2.70 -27.67 -15.51
N ALA A 654 3.23 -28.86 -15.80
CA ALA A 654 4.65 -29.05 -16.06
C ALA A 654 5.10 -28.33 -17.33
N ASP A 655 4.33 -28.47 -18.42
CA ASP A 655 4.58 -27.81 -19.70
C ASP A 655 4.61 -26.28 -19.54
N LEU A 656 3.66 -25.75 -18.76
CA LEU A 656 3.55 -24.31 -18.51
C LEU A 656 4.69 -23.76 -17.66
N LYS A 657 5.26 -24.57 -16.75
CA LYS A 657 6.46 -24.20 -15.99
C LYS A 657 7.71 -24.22 -16.86
N GLU A 658 7.80 -25.14 -17.81
CA GLU A 658 8.93 -25.21 -18.73
C GLU A 658 9.05 -23.95 -19.60
N MET A 659 7.95 -23.22 -19.83
CA MET A 659 7.95 -21.94 -20.57
C MET A 659 8.73 -20.81 -19.87
N GLU A 660 9.07 -20.95 -18.59
CA GLU A 660 9.89 -19.97 -17.87
C GLU A 660 11.29 -19.87 -18.46
N ASP A 661 11.85 -20.98 -18.94
CA ASP A 661 13.10 -20.98 -19.68
C ASP A 661 12.86 -20.55 -21.13
N GLY A 662 13.36 -19.35 -21.48
CA GLY A 662 13.27 -18.81 -22.84
C GLY A 662 13.98 -19.65 -23.91
N LYS A 663 14.71 -20.70 -23.53
CA LYS A 663 15.34 -21.66 -24.45
C LYS A 663 14.55 -22.97 -24.58
N SER A 664 13.52 -23.19 -23.78
CA SER A 664 12.78 -24.46 -23.81
C SER A 664 11.96 -24.63 -25.08
N ALA A 665 11.71 -25.89 -25.45
CA ALA A 665 10.86 -26.20 -26.60
C ALA A 665 9.42 -25.73 -26.37
N MET A 666 8.94 -25.82 -25.13
CA MET A 666 7.61 -25.34 -24.76
C MET A 666 7.48 -23.82 -24.87
N TYR A 667 8.50 -23.05 -24.48
CA TYR A 667 8.50 -21.60 -24.68
C TYR A 667 8.42 -21.23 -26.18
N GLN A 668 9.20 -21.90 -27.04
CA GLN A 668 9.14 -21.66 -28.49
C GLN A 668 7.78 -22.03 -29.07
N ARG A 669 7.19 -23.15 -28.62
CA ARG A 669 5.84 -23.57 -29.00
C ARG A 669 4.79 -22.54 -28.57
N ALA A 670 4.92 -21.97 -27.37
CA ALA A 670 4.05 -20.92 -26.85
C ALA A 670 4.06 -19.65 -27.71
N LEU A 671 5.24 -19.20 -28.13
CA LEU A 671 5.35 -18.07 -29.06
C LEU A 671 4.70 -18.37 -30.41
N ALA A 672 4.88 -19.60 -30.93
CA ALA A 672 4.35 -20.01 -32.22
C ALA A 672 2.80 -20.03 -32.25
N VAL A 673 2.15 -20.39 -31.14
CA VAL A 673 0.68 -20.36 -31.00
C VAL A 673 0.14 -18.97 -30.58
N GLY A 674 1.02 -17.97 -30.43
CA GLY A 674 0.64 -16.58 -30.21
C GLY A 674 0.49 -16.16 -28.75
N ILE A 675 1.11 -16.89 -27.81
CA ILE A 675 1.31 -16.40 -26.44
C ILE A 675 2.50 -15.44 -26.46
N SER A 676 2.36 -14.26 -25.84
CA SER A 676 3.46 -13.30 -25.81
C SER A 676 4.55 -13.69 -24.82
N ASP A 677 5.78 -13.26 -25.11
CA ASP A 677 6.99 -13.55 -24.31
C ASP A 677 6.79 -13.31 -22.81
N GLY A 678 6.22 -12.17 -22.44
CA GLY A 678 5.94 -11.84 -21.05
C GLY A 678 5.07 -12.91 -20.38
N PHE A 679 3.95 -13.29 -21.00
CA PHE A 679 3.05 -14.29 -20.38
C PHE A 679 3.69 -15.67 -20.28
N ALA A 680 4.47 -16.08 -21.28
CA ALA A 680 5.16 -17.36 -21.27
C ALA A 680 6.16 -17.44 -20.10
N ARG A 681 7.00 -16.41 -19.92
CA ARG A 681 8.02 -16.39 -18.86
C ARG A 681 7.45 -16.22 -17.45
N TYR A 682 6.39 -15.41 -17.29
CA TYR A 682 5.82 -15.14 -15.97
C TYR A 682 4.86 -16.23 -15.49
N PHE A 683 4.50 -17.21 -16.32
CA PHE A 683 3.47 -18.20 -15.99
C PHE A 683 3.79 -18.99 -14.71
N ALA A 684 5.03 -19.44 -14.54
CA ALA A 684 5.47 -20.18 -13.35
C ALA A 684 5.37 -19.33 -12.07
N SER A 685 5.80 -18.07 -12.14
CA SER A 685 5.72 -17.12 -11.03
C SER A 685 4.27 -16.83 -10.62
N GLU A 686 3.38 -16.70 -11.62
CA GLU A 686 1.97 -16.41 -11.40
C GLU A 686 1.22 -17.62 -10.86
N LEU A 687 1.58 -18.82 -11.31
CA LEU A 687 1.06 -20.06 -10.75
C LEU A 687 1.52 -20.23 -9.29
N LYS A 688 2.76 -19.87 -8.95
CA LYS A 688 3.26 -19.89 -7.56
C LYS A 688 2.49 -18.90 -6.67
N ALA A 689 2.17 -17.72 -7.18
CA ALA A 689 1.34 -16.74 -6.46
C ALA A 689 -0.09 -17.26 -6.25
N PHE A 690 -0.71 -17.84 -7.28
CA PHE A 690 -2.03 -18.46 -7.19
C PHE A 690 -2.06 -19.59 -6.15
N LYS A 691 -1.06 -20.48 -6.14
CA LYS A 691 -0.99 -21.58 -5.15
C LYS A 691 -1.08 -21.09 -3.71
N ARG A 692 -0.36 -20.01 -3.37
CA ARG A 692 -0.39 -19.44 -2.00
C ARG A 692 -1.78 -18.95 -1.62
N ILE A 693 -2.46 -18.28 -2.53
CA ILE A 693 -3.81 -17.74 -2.31
C ILE A 693 -4.82 -18.89 -2.21
N HIS A 694 -4.76 -19.83 -3.16
CA HIS A 694 -5.66 -20.98 -3.23
C HIS A 694 -5.54 -21.87 -1.99
N GLN A 695 -4.33 -22.09 -1.46
CA GLN A 695 -4.13 -22.82 -0.20
C GLN A 695 -4.73 -22.12 1.01
N VAL A 696 -4.69 -20.78 1.05
CA VAL A 696 -5.31 -20.00 2.13
C VAL A 696 -6.84 -20.08 2.03
N GLU A 697 -7.39 -19.95 0.83
CA GLU A 697 -8.84 -20.09 0.58
C GLU A 697 -9.33 -21.52 0.87
N GLU A 698 -8.57 -22.54 0.49
CA GLU A 698 -8.90 -23.93 0.78
C GLU A 698 -8.85 -24.22 2.28
N LYS A 699 -7.83 -23.75 2.99
CA LYS A 699 -7.78 -23.83 4.46
C LYS A 699 -8.95 -23.09 5.11
N ALA A 700 -9.30 -21.90 4.62
CA ALA A 700 -10.45 -21.16 5.13
C ALA A 700 -11.77 -21.90 4.86
N ALA A 701 -11.93 -22.48 3.68
CA ALA A 701 -13.10 -23.28 3.31
C ALA A 701 -13.18 -24.58 4.14
N GLN A 702 -12.05 -25.25 4.40
CA GLN A 702 -11.99 -26.43 5.27
C GLN A 702 -12.33 -26.07 6.72
N LEU A 703 -11.87 -24.92 7.23
CA LEU A 703 -12.24 -24.42 8.56
C LEU A 703 -13.74 -24.09 8.65
N LEU A 704 -14.32 -23.52 7.59
CA LEU A 704 -15.76 -23.26 7.51
C LEU A 704 -16.58 -24.55 7.39
N ALA A 705 -16.14 -25.51 6.58
CA ALA A 705 -16.80 -26.79 6.40
C ALA A 705 -16.73 -27.65 7.68
N GLY A 706 -15.59 -27.61 8.39
CA GLY A 706 -15.42 -28.27 9.69
C GLY A 706 -16.31 -27.68 10.79
N HIS A 707 -16.75 -26.42 10.65
CA HIS A 707 -17.69 -25.78 11.58
C HIS A 707 -19.15 -26.17 11.35
N VAL A 708 -19.48 -26.76 10.20
CA VAL A 708 -20.86 -27.19 9.86
C VAL A 708 -21.09 -28.69 10.17
N GLY A 709 -20.03 -29.43 10.52
CA GLY A 709 -20.07 -30.87 10.80
C GLY A 709 -19.88 -31.30 12.26
N GLY A 710 -19.90 -30.35 13.21
CA GLY A 710 -19.77 -30.61 14.66
C GLY A 710 -21.08 -30.48 15.42
#